data_AF-A0A4Y5MX08-F1
#
_entry.id   AF-A0A4Y5MX08-F1
#
_cell.length_a   1.000
_cell.length_b   1.000
_cell.length_c   1.000
_cell.angle_alpha   90.00
_cell.angle_beta   90.00
_cell.angle_gamma   90.00
#
_symmetry.space_group_name_H-M   'P 1'
#
loop_
_entity.id
_entity.type
_entity.pdbx_description
1 polymer ?
#
loop_
_entity_poly.entity_id
_entity_poly.type
_entity_poly.pdbx_seq_one_letter_code
_entity_poly.pdbx_strand_id
1 'polypeptide(L)'
;MKGKELLFGNLEAIKLYSMREILVVLKTYTISYSLFLLVVIILIVFLYFFFKSKKCVELRQCAWEQNKLMLSYRNSHPLLGCKSGFVFKKIRATKRFYSTKTIPNPEFVSGLIDAEGCFYLNVYKAKDYVTGWTLKPSFKLTLHKKDLALLEKILNFFEAGKIYKQRKESFEYRIQNLKDLKIIIAHLDKFPLLSRKKADYELFKQAISLMLVKEHLNLDGLRKIVSIKAAMNRGLLSDDLKLAFPDITYTERPLIRDNLVVSPNWLAGFTTGEGCFFCNLSEGNNKVIIQLVFQITQHARDEQFLRNLIQVLGCGYLKKKTNQEVWDFVVTKFSDINEKIIPFFLNYPIQGEKLNDFQDFCRIADLMKNKAHLTKEGLDKIRLIKSGMNKGRFSIEALSLNNLEKFDDFTVDVPRGGSTEKHTLQSRDAASIFSNQKRNFSFAHFNCSHQRLNVEHPSNIEMYDHSRSINRSKYYENQDNFHLWLVGFTDGDGSFSIIRVAEGKWTLFFKLTQSTYNLRILYFIKKQLGVGSVHIDANCNKGDFRIRDRKNIGSIILPIFDKYPLLTSKYFSYQKFKKAYDILENPNLSTKEKDNLLLKLQSEQMPTDYISPAWKTVNYEVNNTNDAKSVMSKYWLIGFTEAEGSFYLVSKDSIRIVHAFEITQKLDPIVLKSIAYILGISISKKKTHYTVVTTNSRAIFNIIDYYNNTMKGMKTVEFRIWARSYVKHKGNYEKLRKIRDNIRVLRKVRLNKNFVLVDTTQDKNNKD
;
A
#
# COMPACT_ATOMS: atom_id res chain seq x y z
N MET A 1 -4.52 93.28 -50.44
CA MET A 1 -5.36 92.72 -49.36
C MET A 1 -4.70 91.45 -48.85
N LYS A 2 -4.64 91.33 -47.52
CA LYS A 2 -4.17 90.27 -46.61
C LYS A 2 -3.94 88.84 -47.16
N GLY A 3 -2.86 88.20 -46.72
CA GLY A 3 -2.83 86.75 -46.44
C GLY A 3 -1.68 85.94 -47.03
N LYS A 4 -0.51 85.97 -46.37
CA LYS A 4 0.53 84.92 -46.42
C LYS A 4 0.15 83.78 -45.45
N GLU A 5 0.83 82.64 -45.62
CA GLU A 5 0.95 81.44 -44.77
C GLU A 5 0.03 80.28 -45.19
N LEU A 6 0.49 79.18 -45.80
CA LEU A 6 1.56 78.19 -45.57
C LEU A 6 0.93 76.82 -45.29
N LEU A 7 1.33 75.87 -46.13
CA LEU A 7 1.12 74.44 -46.03
C LEU A 7 1.65 73.84 -44.71
N PHE A 8 1.06 72.68 -44.37
CA PHE A 8 1.52 71.58 -43.52
C PHE A 8 0.96 71.49 -42.08
N GLY A 9 0.30 70.35 -41.85
CA GLY A 9 -0.13 69.84 -40.55
C GLY A 9 -1.35 68.94 -40.74
N ASN A 10 -1.25 67.67 -41.13
CA ASN A 10 -0.39 66.71 -40.48
C ASN A 10 -0.10 65.52 -41.42
N LEU A 11 1.10 65.49 -42.01
CA LEU A 11 1.59 64.34 -42.78
C LEU A 11 1.69 63.07 -41.91
N GLU A 12 1.81 63.25 -40.59
CA GLU A 12 1.77 62.18 -39.60
C GLU A 12 0.35 61.60 -39.48
N ALA A 13 -0.71 62.38 -39.66
CA ALA A 13 -2.10 61.89 -39.63
C ALA A 13 -2.43 61.01 -40.84
N ILE A 14 -1.92 61.37 -42.04
CA ILE A 14 -2.07 60.55 -43.25
C ILE A 14 -1.18 59.29 -43.16
N LYS A 15 0.04 59.42 -42.61
CA LYS A 15 0.89 58.25 -42.31
C LYS A 15 0.27 57.33 -41.25
N LEU A 16 -0.35 57.88 -40.20
CA LEU A 16 -1.03 57.14 -39.13
C LEU A 16 -2.27 56.40 -39.64
N TYR A 17 -3.03 56.98 -40.57
CA TYR A 17 -4.19 56.31 -41.17
C TYR A 17 -3.76 55.12 -42.01
N SER A 18 -2.74 55.29 -42.88
CA SER A 18 -2.20 54.15 -43.66
C SER A 18 -1.51 53.11 -42.78
N MET A 19 -0.81 53.53 -41.70
CA MET A 19 -0.20 52.62 -40.73
C MET A 19 -1.24 51.85 -39.93
N ARG A 20 -2.40 52.44 -39.61
CA ARG A 20 -3.50 51.74 -38.92
C ARG A 20 -4.09 50.65 -39.80
N GLU A 21 -4.32 50.93 -41.07
CA GLU A 21 -4.81 49.93 -42.03
C GLU A 21 -3.78 48.83 -42.26
N ILE A 22 -2.49 49.18 -42.41
CA ILE A 22 -1.39 48.21 -42.49
C ILE A 22 -1.28 47.38 -41.20
N LEU A 23 -1.47 47.96 -40.01
CA LEU A 23 -1.45 47.22 -38.74
C LEU A 23 -2.65 46.27 -38.58
N VAL A 24 -3.82 46.62 -39.12
CA VAL A 24 -5.00 45.73 -39.12
C VAL A 24 -4.78 44.56 -40.08
N VAL A 25 -4.18 44.82 -41.24
CA VAL A 25 -3.76 43.77 -42.18
C VAL A 25 -2.66 42.89 -41.57
N LEU A 26 -1.61 43.47 -40.98
CA LEU A 26 -0.55 42.71 -40.31
C LEU A 26 -1.06 41.92 -39.09
N LYS A 27 -2.06 42.43 -38.34
CA LYS A 27 -2.71 41.68 -37.25
C LYS A 27 -3.53 40.50 -37.76
N THR A 28 -4.27 40.67 -38.85
CA THR A 28 -5.06 39.57 -39.45
C THR A 28 -4.15 38.50 -40.06
N TYR A 29 -3.03 38.90 -40.66
CA TYR A 29 -1.99 37.97 -41.12
C TYR A 29 -1.25 37.28 -39.98
N THR A 30 -0.89 37.97 -38.89
CA THR A 30 -0.25 37.33 -37.72
C THR A 30 -1.18 36.38 -36.98
N ILE A 31 -2.48 36.71 -36.88
CA ILE A 31 -3.48 35.78 -36.32
C ILE A 31 -3.65 34.57 -37.23
N SER A 32 -3.75 34.76 -38.55
CA SER A 32 -3.85 33.63 -39.50
C SER A 32 -2.60 32.77 -39.50
N TYR A 33 -1.40 33.37 -39.43
CA TYR A 33 -0.13 32.64 -39.38
C TYR A 33 0.03 31.90 -38.05
N SER A 34 -0.42 32.49 -36.94
CA SER A 34 -0.42 31.81 -35.63
C SER A 34 -1.40 30.64 -35.59
N LEU A 35 -2.57 30.78 -36.22
CA LEU A 35 -3.56 29.71 -36.34
C LEU A 35 -3.05 28.59 -37.26
N PHE A 36 -2.39 28.94 -38.36
CA PHE A 36 -1.73 28.00 -39.25
C PHE A 36 -0.60 27.25 -38.55
N LEU A 37 0.25 27.95 -37.78
CA LEU A 37 1.31 27.34 -36.99
C LEU A 37 0.75 26.36 -35.95
N LEU A 38 -0.38 26.71 -35.31
CA LEU A 38 -1.06 25.83 -34.36
C LEU A 38 -1.57 24.54 -35.05
N VAL A 39 -2.17 24.66 -36.23
CA VAL A 39 -2.63 23.50 -37.02
C VAL A 39 -1.47 22.62 -37.46
N VAL A 40 -0.35 23.22 -37.89
CA VAL A 40 0.88 22.49 -38.25
C VAL A 40 1.46 21.77 -37.03
N ILE A 41 1.50 22.41 -35.86
CA ILE A 41 1.97 21.76 -34.61
C ILE A 41 1.04 20.60 -34.23
N ILE A 42 -0.28 20.77 -34.33
CA ILE A 42 -1.24 19.69 -34.07
C ILE A 42 -1.05 18.54 -35.05
N LEU A 43 -0.80 18.82 -36.34
CA LEU A 43 -0.49 17.80 -37.36
C LEU A 43 0.84 17.09 -37.08
N ILE A 44 1.89 17.80 -36.67
CA ILE A 44 3.19 17.21 -36.31
C ILE A 44 3.05 16.32 -35.08
N VAL A 45 2.30 16.77 -34.06
CA VAL A 45 2.02 15.99 -32.85
C VAL A 45 1.19 14.75 -33.21
N PHE A 46 0.16 14.90 -34.04
CA PHE A 46 -0.67 13.80 -34.51
C PHE A 46 0.14 12.78 -35.33
N LEU A 47 0.98 13.23 -36.26
CA LEU A 47 1.89 12.40 -37.04
C LEU A 47 2.92 11.71 -36.13
N TYR A 48 3.49 12.42 -35.14
CA TYR A 48 4.39 11.83 -34.16
C TYR A 48 3.71 10.70 -33.37
N PHE A 49 2.47 10.90 -32.91
CA PHE A 49 1.70 9.84 -32.25
C PHE A 49 1.32 8.70 -33.19
N PHE A 50 1.01 8.99 -34.46
CA PHE A 50 0.68 8.01 -35.48
C PHE A 50 1.90 7.15 -35.90
N PHE A 51 3.08 7.75 -36.02
CA PHE A 51 4.33 7.02 -36.29
C PHE A 51 4.82 6.26 -35.06
N LYS A 52 4.61 6.79 -33.85
CA LYS A 52 4.87 6.07 -32.60
C LYS A 52 3.93 4.87 -32.42
N SER A 53 2.68 4.95 -32.86
CA SER A 53 1.75 3.82 -32.83
C SER A 53 2.12 2.75 -33.86
N LYS A 54 2.52 3.13 -35.09
CA LYS A 54 3.00 2.18 -36.11
C LYS A 54 4.30 1.45 -35.71
N LYS A 55 5.31 2.16 -35.15
CA LYS A 55 6.53 1.50 -34.62
C LYS A 55 6.22 0.52 -33.48
N CYS A 56 5.20 0.79 -32.67
CA CYS A 56 4.73 -0.12 -31.61
C CYS A 56 3.99 -1.36 -32.15
N VAL A 57 3.38 -1.27 -33.35
CA VAL A 57 2.70 -2.39 -34.01
C VAL A 57 3.71 -3.29 -34.72
N GLU A 58 4.69 -2.72 -35.43
CA GLU A 58 5.76 -3.50 -36.09
C GLU A 58 6.69 -4.21 -35.09
N LEU A 59 7.03 -3.58 -33.95
CA LEU A 59 7.80 -4.23 -32.88
C LEU A 59 7.01 -5.35 -32.17
N ARG A 60 5.67 -5.32 -32.21
CA ARG A 60 4.82 -6.40 -31.67
C ARG A 60 4.59 -7.52 -32.68
N GLN A 61 4.58 -7.23 -33.98
CA GLN A 61 4.50 -8.21 -35.04
C GLN A 61 5.82 -9.00 -35.21
N CYS A 62 6.98 -8.34 -35.13
CA CYS A 62 8.28 -9.03 -35.14
C CYS A 62 8.51 -9.93 -33.91
N ALA A 63 8.05 -9.53 -32.72
CA ALA A 63 8.15 -10.35 -31.51
C ALA A 63 7.20 -11.58 -31.52
N TRP A 64 6.16 -11.55 -32.37
CA TRP A 64 5.23 -12.65 -32.57
C TRP A 64 5.75 -13.66 -33.61
N GLU A 65 6.31 -13.20 -34.73
CA GLU A 65 6.89 -14.07 -35.77
C GLU A 65 8.16 -14.82 -35.29
N GLN A 66 9.02 -14.22 -34.46
CA GLN A 66 10.17 -14.93 -33.85
C GLN A 66 9.73 -16.02 -32.86
N ASN A 67 8.61 -15.86 -32.16
CA ASN A 67 8.07 -16.89 -31.27
C ASN A 67 7.34 -18.01 -32.04
N LYS A 68 6.80 -17.70 -33.22
CA LYS A 68 6.14 -18.68 -34.11
C LYS A 68 7.16 -19.60 -34.78
N LEU A 69 8.31 -19.07 -35.19
CA LEU A 69 9.44 -19.87 -35.71
C LEU A 69 10.07 -20.78 -34.63
N MET A 70 10.21 -20.29 -33.39
CA MET A 70 10.75 -21.07 -32.26
C MET A 70 9.82 -22.20 -31.75
N LEU A 71 8.53 -22.18 -32.12
CA LEU A 71 7.55 -23.23 -31.77
C LEU A 71 7.34 -24.27 -32.88
N SER A 72 7.72 -23.97 -34.13
CA SER A 72 7.64 -24.92 -35.25
C SER A 72 8.84 -25.88 -35.34
N TYR A 73 9.99 -25.53 -34.76
CA TYR A 73 11.21 -26.35 -34.78
C TYR A 73 11.26 -27.43 -33.69
N ARG A 74 10.19 -27.58 -32.89
CA ARG A 74 10.17 -28.46 -31.70
C ARG A 74 9.45 -29.79 -31.91
N ASN A 75 8.89 -30.03 -33.10
CA ASN A 75 8.20 -31.27 -33.46
C ASN A 75 8.71 -31.80 -34.81
N SER A 76 9.92 -32.33 -34.87
CA SER A 76 10.31 -33.36 -35.86
C SER A 76 11.68 -33.97 -35.53
N HIS A 77 11.66 -35.30 -35.41
CA HIS A 77 12.75 -36.28 -35.35
C HIS A 77 13.33 -36.75 -33.99
N PRO A 78 13.39 -38.09 -33.78
CA PRO A 78 13.94 -38.74 -32.59
C PRO A 78 15.40 -39.25 -32.79
N LEU A 79 16.10 -39.41 -31.65
CA LEU A 79 17.32 -40.21 -31.38
C LEU A 79 18.63 -39.85 -32.10
N LEU A 80 19.64 -39.46 -31.31
CA LEU A 80 20.96 -40.12 -31.19
C LEU A 80 21.76 -39.46 -30.06
N GLY A 81 22.44 -40.27 -29.26
CA GLY A 81 23.11 -39.84 -28.03
C GLY A 81 24.47 -39.19 -28.26
N CYS A 82 24.85 -38.28 -27.37
CA CYS A 82 26.23 -38.13 -26.90
C CYS A 82 26.26 -37.29 -25.61
N LYS A 83 27.12 -37.70 -24.67
CA LYS A 83 27.45 -36.97 -23.44
C LYS A 83 28.26 -35.71 -23.78
N SER A 84 27.87 -34.54 -23.27
CA SER A 84 28.78 -33.46 -22.88
C SER A 84 28.00 -32.37 -22.13
N GLY A 85 28.50 -31.95 -20.97
CA GLY A 85 27.86 -30.99 -20.10
C GLY A 85 27.73 -29.60 -20.73
N PHE A 86 26.58 -28.96 -20.49
CA PHE A 86 26.39 -27.53 -20.73
C PHE A 86 25.71 -26.88 -19.52
N VAL A 87 26.39 -25.87 -19.00
CA VAL A 87 26.04 -25.02 -17.86
C VAL A 87 24.75 -24.26 -18.16
N PHE A 88 23.70 -24.48 -17.34
CA PHE A 88 22.48 -23.67 -17.40
C PHE A 88 22.76 -22.24 -16.90
N LYS A 89 22.86 -21.28 -17.83
CA LYS A 89 22.78 -19.86 -17.52
C LYS A 89 21.39 -19.54 -16.97
N LYS A 90 21.37 -19.14 -15.70
CA LYS A 90 20.22 -18.69 -14.92
C LYS A 90 19.55 -17.50 -15.62
N ILE A 91 18.41 -17.71 -16.27
CA ILE A 91 17.58 -16.60 -16.79
C ILE A 91 17.02 -15.85 -15.57
N ARG A 92 17.55 -14.64 -15.32
CA ARG A 92 16.99 -13.69 -14.36
C ARG A 92 15.64 -13.20 -14.91
N ALA A 93 14.54 -13.65 -14.32
CA ALA A 93 13.24 -13.01 -14.47
C ALA A 93 13.34 -11.56 -13.97
N THR A 94 13.29 -10.59 -14.88
CA THR A 94 13.22 -9.18 -14.56
C THR A 94 11.91 -8.89 -13.82
N LYS A 95 12.00 -8.63 -12.51
CA LYS A 95 10.91 -8.10 -11.68
C LYS A 95 10.50 -6.73 -12.22
N ARG A 96 9.41 -6.67 -12.98
CA ARG A 96 8.69 -5.41 -13.22
C ARG A 96 7.90 -5.06 -11.97
N PHE A 97 8.29 -3.96 -11.33
CA PHE A 97 7.61 -3.38 -10.18
C PHE A 97 6.30 -2.72 -10.63
N TYR A 98 5.16 -3.17 -10.11
CA TYR A 98 3.87 -2.51 -10.34
C TYR A 98 3.64 -1.40 -9.30
N SER A 99 3.50 -0.17 -9.80
CA SER A 99 3.03 1.02 -9.10
C SER A 99 1.59 0.84 -8.57
N THR A 100 1.27 1.49 -7.44
CA THR A 100 -0.08 1.48 -6.82
C THR A 100 -1.10 2.40 -7.52
N LYS A 101 -0.73 3.06 -8.62
CA LYS A 101 -1.65 3.78 -9.53
C LYS A 101 -2.08 2.91 -10.73
N THR A 102 -2.35 1.63 -10.49
CA THR A 102 -2.74 0.72 -11.58
C THR A 102 -4.25 0.66 -11.69
N ILE A 103 -4.78 1.31 -12.73
CA ILE A 103 -6.15 1.14 -13.20
C ILE A 103 -6.38 -0.37 -13.42
N PRO A 104 -7.46 -0.96 -12.86
CA PRO A 104 -7.79 -2.36 -13.08
C PRO A 104 -7.86 -2.70 -14.58
N ASN A 105 -7.45 -3.91 -14.95
CA ASN A 105 -7.67 -4.39 -16.31
C ASN A 105 -9.19 -4.36 -16.61
N PRO A 106 -9.64 -3.82 -17.75
CA PRO A 106 -11.07 -3.74 -18.06
C PRO A 106 -11.79 -5.09 -18.02
N GLU A 107 -11.18 -6.15 -18.54
CA GLU A 107 -11.79 -7.49 -18.54
C GLU A 107 -11.90 -8.06 -17.12
N PHE A 108 -10.93 -7.74 -16.25
CA PHE A 108 -11.01 -8.07 -14.82
C PHE A 108 -12.23 -7.41 -14.17
N VAL A 109 -12.50 -6.14 -14.50
CA VAL A 109 -13.68 -5.43 -13.98
C VAL A 109 -14.95 -6.12 -14.45
N SER A 110 -15.06 -6.51 -15.73
CA SER A 110 -16.21 -7.24 -16.26
C SER A 110 -16.41 -8.58 -15.56
N GLY A 111 -15.33 -9.34 -15.31
CA GLY A 111 -15.39 -10.60 -14.57
C GLY A 111 -15.86 -10.41 -13.12
N LEU A 112 -15.38 -9.38 -12.43
CA LEU A 112 -15.82 -9.06 -11.06
C LEU A 112 -17.29 -8.62 -11.03
N ILE A 113 -17.73 -7.84 -12.02
CA ILE A 113 -19.14 -7.47 -12.19
C ILE A 113 -19.98 -8.72 -12.44
N ASP A 114 -19.48 -9.68 -13.21
CA ASP A 114 -20.22 -10.89 -13.50
C ASP A 114 -20.35 -11.83 -12.29
N ALA A 115 -19.40 -11.76 -11.35
CA ALA A 115 -19.55 -12.37 -10.04
C ALA A 115 -20.55 -11.57 -9.18
N GLU A 116 -20.17 -10.37 -8.76
CA GLU A 116 -20.78 -9.66 -7.61
C GLU A 116 -21.73 -8.51 -8.01
N GLY A 117 -21.81 -8.19 -9.30
CA GLY A 117 -22.59 -7.08 -9.83
C GLY A 117 -24.09 -7.38 -9.86
N CYS A 118 -24.90 -6.32 -9.86
CA CYS A 118 -26.35 -6.40 -9.93
C CYS A 118 -26.91 -5.21 -10.73
N PHE A 119 -27.75 -5.51 -11.73
CA PHE A 119 -28.50 -4.54 -12.51
C PHE A 119 -29.93 -4.51 -11.99
N TYR A 120 -30.39 -3.34 -11.57
CA TYR A 120 -31.62 -3.23 -10.82
C TYR A 120 -32.45 -2.04 -11.27
N LEU A 121 -33.73 -2.28 -11.53
CA LEU A 121 -34.69 -1.28 -11.99
C LEU A 121 -35.81 -1.15 -10.95
N ASN A 122 -35.86 0.00 -10.27
CA ASN A 122 -36.93 0.33 -9.35
C ASN A 122 -38.00 1.17 -10.03
N VAL A 123 -39.27 0.80 -9.82
CA VAL A 123 -40.45 1.58 -10.19
C VAL A 123 -41.29 1.74 -8.94
N TYR A 124 -41.62 2.96 -8.55
CA TYR A 124 -42.44 3.22 -7.36
C TYR A 124 -43.33 4.44 -7.57
N LYS A 125 -44.43 4.52 -6.80
CA LYS A 125 -45.43 5.58 -6.91
C LYS A 125 -44.82 6.93 -6.52
N ALA A 126 -45.09 7.96 -7.32
CA ALA A 126 -44.70 9.33 -7.04
C ALA A 126 -45.76 10.28 -7.60
N LYS A 127 -46.39 11.05 -6.71
CA LYS A 127 -47.55 11.90 -7.03
C LYS A 127 -47.20 13.06 -7.96
N ASP A 128 -45.94 13.50 -7.95
CA ASP A 128 -45.47 14.66 -8.71
C ASP A 128 -45.18 14.34 -10.19
N TYR A 129 -45.40 13.09 -10.63
CA TYR A 129 -45.12 12.63 -11.99
C TYR A 129 -46.42 12.42 -12.76
N VAL A 130 -46.44 12.80 -14.04
CA VAL A 130 -47.61 12.69 -14.94
C VAL A 130 -48.16 11.25 -15.02
N THR A 131 -47.28 10.26 -15.01
CA THR A 131 -47.67 8.84 -15.02
C THR A 131 -48.08 8.31 -13.64
N GLY A 132 -47.85 9.07 -12.57
CA GLY A 132 -47.99 8.62 -11.17
C GLY A 132 -46.83 7.74 -10.68
N TRP A 133 -45.81 7.52 -11.51
CA TRP A 133 -44.69 6.62 -11.24
C TRP A 133 -43.35 7.27 -11.53
N THR A 134 -42.32 6.85 -10.80
CA THR A 134 -40.94 7.24 -11.06
C THR A 134 -40.01 6.03 -11.11
N LEU A 135 -38.95 6.16 -11.89
CA LEU A 135 -37.98 5.11 -12.17
C LEU A 135 -36.62 5.44 -11.56
N LYS A 136 -36.02 4.48 -10.89
CA LYS A 136 -34.65 4.55 -10.38
C LYS A 136 -33.86 3.32 -10.86
N PRO A 137 -33.26 3.37 -12.06
CA PRO A 137 -32.29 2.37 -12.45
C PRO A 137 -31.03 2.47 -11.58
N SER A 138 -30.40 1.35 -11.32
CA SER A 138 -29.16 1.28 -10.56
C SER A 138 -28.31 0.10 -10.96
N PHE A 139 -27.02 0.35 -11.19
CA PHE A 139 -25.99 -0.68 -11.12
C PHE A 139 -25.41 -0.70 -9.71
N LYS A 140 -25.20 -1.90 -9.16
CA LYS A 140 -24.67 -2.12 -7.82
C LYS A 140 -23.57 -3.19 -7.85
N LEU A 141 -22.52 -2.99 -7.08
CA LEU A 141 -21.48 -3.98 -6.80
C LEU A 141 -21.24 -3.98 -5.28
N THR A 142 -21.62 -5.06 -4.60
CA THR A 142 -21.61 -5.12 -3.14
C THR A 142 -20.53 -6.08 -2.67
N LEU A 143 -19.57 -5.59 -1.89
CA LEU A 143 -18.49 -6.40 -1.32
C LEU A 143 -18.44 -6.27 0.20
N HIS A 144 -17.74 -7.19 0.86
CA HIS A 144 -17.46 -7.10 2.29
C HIS A 144 -16.59 -5.89 2.60
N LYS A 145 -16.66 -5.34 3.82
CA LYS A 145 -15.85 -4.17 4.24
C LYS A 145 -14.34 -4.33 4.08
N LYS A 146 -13.85 -5.57 4.03
CA LYS A 146 -12.42 -5.84 3.88
C LYS A 146 -11.95 -5.53 2.44
N ASP A 147 -12.89 -5.56 1.49
CA ASP A 147 -12.67 -5.24 0.08
C ASP A 147 -13.09 -3.81 -0.29
N LEU A 148 -13.21 -2.90 0.71
CA LEU A 148 -13.52 -1.49 0.45
C LEU A 148 -12.51 -0.86 -0.52
N ALA A 149 -11.21 -1.15 -0.35
CA ALA A 149 -10.17 -0.69 -1.26
C ALA A 149 -10.32 -1.22 -2.70
N LEU A 150 -10.97 -2.37 -2.90
CA LEU A 150 -11.30 -2.87 -4.23
C LEU A 150 -12.46 -2.06 -4.83
N LEU A 151 -13.50 -1.75 -4.04
CA LEU A 151 -14.58 -0.87 -4.49
C LEU A 151 -14.09 0.54 -4.86
N GLU A 152 -13.13 1.11 -4.10
CA GLU A 152 -12.51 2.40 -4.42
C GLU A 152 -11.76 2.35 -5.75
N LYS A 153 -11.07 1.25 -6.06
CA LYS A 153 -10.44 1.05 -7.37
C LYS A 153 -11.47 0.98 -8.51
N ILE A 154 -12.63 0.36 -8.28
CA ILE A 154 -13.71 0.29 -9.27
C ILE A 154 -14.36 1.67 -9.46
N LEU A 155 -14.57 2.42 -8.37
CA LEU A 155 -15.04 3.81 -8.43
C LEU A 155 -14.08 4.67 -9.26
N ASN A 156 -12.78 4.57 -9.03
CA ASN A 156 -11.76 5.29 -9.79
C ASN A 156 -11.63 4.79 -11.24
N PHE A 157 -11.91 3.52 -11.51
CA PHE A 157 -11.90 2.96 -12.87
C PHE A 157 -13.00 3.57 -13.75
N PHE A 158 -14.21 3.72 -13.20
CA PHE A 158 -15.34 4.29 -13.93
C PHE A 158 -15.44 5.81 -13.81
N GLU A 159 -14.76 6.42 -12.83
CA GLU A 159 -14.86 7.83 -12.46
C GLU A 159 -16.31 8.31 -12.27
N ALA A 160 -17.18 7.38 -11.85
CA ALA A 160 -18.63 7.58 -11.79
C ALA A 160 -19.24 6.74 -10.66
N GLY A 161 -20.37 7.20 -10.11
CA GLY A 161 -21.02 6.54 -8.97
C GLY A 161 -20.50 6.95 -7.60
N LYS A 162 -20.97 6.24 -6.58
CA LYS A 162 -20.62 6.47 -5.17
C LYS A 162 -20.58 5.15 -4.40
N ILE A 163 -19.80 5.10 -3.33
CA ILE A 163 -19.76 3.96 -2.40
C ILE A 163 -20.61 4.28 -1.17
N TYR A 164 -21.49 3.36 -0.81
CA TYR A 164 -22.39 3.47 0.33
C TYR A 164 -22.14 2.33 1.31
N LYS A 165 -22.16 2.63 2.60
CA LYS A 165 -22.25 1.60 3.63
C LYS A 165 -23.68 1.05 3.63
N GLN A 166 -23.84 -0.26 3.48
CA GLN A 166 -25.17 -0.88 3.40
C GLN A 166 -25.58 -1.55 4.73
N ARG A 167 -24.87 -2.60 5.15
CA ARG A 167 -25.09 -3.33 6.42
C ARG A 167 -23.87 -3.20 7.35
N LYS A 168 -23.84 -3.93 8.47
CA LYS A 168 -22.75 -3.87 9.47
C LYS A 168 -21.36 -4.09 8.84
N GLU A 169 -21.27 -5.00 7.87
CA GLU A 169 -20.00 -5.51 7.33
C GLU A 169 -19.88 -5.45 5.79
N SER A 170 -20.78 -4.73 5.09
CA SER A 170 -20.77 -4.65 3.62
C SER A 170 -20.90 -3.22 3.08
N PHE A 171 -20.22 -2.99 1.97
CA PHE A 171 -20.20 -1.75 1.22
C PHE A 171 -20.69 -2.00 -0.20
N GLU A 172 -21.42 -1.04 -0.76
CA GLU A 172 -22.02 -1.11 -2.08
C GLU A 172 -21.54 0.07 -2.93
N TYR A 173 -20.83 -0.22 -4.01
CA TYR A 173 -20.61 0.73 -5.08
C TYR A 173 -21.87 0.81 -5.95
N ARG A 174 -22.40 2.02 -6.16
CA ARG A 174 -23.68 2.22 -6.85
C ARG A 174 -23.59 3.37 -7.86
N ILE A 175 -24.12 3.12 -9.07
CA ILE A 175 -24.39 4.14 -10.09
C ILE A 175 -25.91 4.21 -10.31
N GLN A 176 -26.50 5.40 -10.20
CA GLN A 176 -27.94 5.63 -10.43
C GLN A 176 -28.24 6.74 -11.44
N ASN A 177 -27.27 7.62 -11.73
CA ASN A 177 -27.47 8.70 -12.68
C ASN A 177 -27.48 8.14 -14.11
N LEU A 178 -28.48 8.49 -14.92
CA LEU A 178 -28.60 8.06 -16.32
C LEU A 178 -27.37 8.39 -17.18
N LYS A 179 -26.73 9.55 -16.95
CA LYS A 179 -25.50 9.94 -17.66
C LYS A 179 -24.36 8.98 -17.35
N ASP A 180 -24.17 8.67 -16.07
CA ASP A 180 -23.10 7.80 -15.59
C ASP A 180 -23.34 6.33 -15.96
N LEU A 181 -24.61 5.89 -16.01
CA LEU A 181 -24.97 4.53 -16.45
C LEU A 181 -24.54 4.25 -17.89
N LYS A 182 -24.41 5.27 -18.76
CA LYS A 182 -23.85 5.12 -20.10
C LYS A 182 -22.41 4.62 -20.08
N ILE A 183 -21.63 4.98 -19.05
CA ILE A 183 -20.22 4.58 -18.92
C ILE A 183 -20.13 3.07 -18.69
N ILE A 184 -20.97 2.53 -17.80
CA ILE A 184 -21.06 1.08 -17.56
C ILE A 184 -21.54 0.35 -18.81
N ILE A 185 -22.57 0.89 -19.49
CA ILE A 185 -23.08 0.29 -20.72
C ILE A 185 -21.98 0.21 -21.77
N ALA A 186 -21.26 1.31 -22.04
CA ALA A 186 -20.17 1.33 -23.00
C ALA A 186 -19.02 0.38 -22.62
N HIS A 187 -18.74 0.24 -21.32
CA HIS A 187 -17.76 -0.73 -20.84
C HIS A 187 -18.18 -2.17 -21.11
N LEU A 188 -19.41 -2.55 -20.75
CA LEU A 188 -19.91 -3.92 -20.89
C LEU A 188 -20.27 -4.29 -22.33
N ASP A 189 -20.52 -3.32 -23.21
CA ASP A 189 -20.61 -3.54 -24.65
C ASP A 189 -19.25 -3.93 -25.24
N LYS A 190 -18.17 -3.32 -24.73
CA LYS A 190 -16.81 -3.59 -25.17
C LYS A 190 -16.20 -4.83 -24.51
N PHE A 191 -16.53 -5.08 -23.25
CA PHE A 191 -16.04 -6.19 -22.43
C PHE A 191 -17.24 -6.93 -21.81
N PRO A 192 -17.87 -7.83 -22.58
CA PRO A 192 -19.15 -8.41 -22.21
C PRO A 192 -19.08 -9.35 -21.01
N LEU A 193 -20.20 -9.41 -20.28
CA LEU A 193 -20.46 -10.46 -19.30
C LEU A 193 -20.61 -11.81 -20.01
N LEU A 194 -20.22 -12.89 -19.35
CA LEU A 194 -20.23 -14.25 -19.89
C LEU A 194 -21.26 -15.15 -19.21
N SER A 195 -21.66 -14.85 -17.96
CA SER A 195 -22.69 -15.60 -17.23
C SER A 195 -24.11 -15.22 -17.69
N ARG A 196 -25.11 -15.93 -17.16
CA ARG A 196 -26.53 -15.60 -17.31
C ARG A 196 -26.92 -14.21 -16.81
N LYS A 197 -26.05 -13.52 -16.04
CA LYS A 197 -26.23 -12.09 -15.68
C LYS A 197 -26.22 -11.17 -16.90
N LYS A 198 -25.62 -11.60 -18.03
CA LYS A 198 -25.67 -10.85 -19.28
C LYS A 198 -27.11 -10.55 -19.71
N ALA A 199 -28.06 -11.48 -19.52
CA ALA A 199 -29.45 -11.23 -19.87
C ALA A 199 -30.08 -10.09 -19.04
N ASP A 200 -29.73 -9.97 -17.74
CA ASP A 200 -30.16 -8.85 -16.91
C ASP A 200 -29.53 -7.53 -17.35
N TYR A 201 -28.27 -7.56 -17.79
CA TYR A 201 -27.59 -6.41 -18.36
C TYR A 201 -28.25 -5.94 -19.67
N GLU A 202 -28.57 -6.84 -20.59
CA GLU A 202 -29.22 -6.48 -21.87
C GLU A 202 -30.60 -5.86 -21.64
N LEU A 203 -31.42 -6.46 -20.77
CA LEU A 203 -32.71 -5.91 -20.36
C LEU A 203 -32.55 -4.54 -19.68
N PHE A 204 -31.58 -4.41 -18.78
CA PHE A 204 -31.28 -3.13 -18.14
C PHE A 204 -30.88 -2.07 -19.16
N LYS A 205 -30.02 -2.39 -20.13
CA LYS A 205 -29.60 -1.51 -21.22
C LYS A 205 -30.80 -1.03 -22.04
N GLN A 206 -31.73 -1.93 -22.38
CA GLN A 206 -32.97 -1.56 -23.08
C GLN A 206 -33.81 -0.55 -22.28
N ALA A 207 -34.00 -0.78 -20.99
CA ALA A 207 -34.72 0.17 -20.13
C ALA A 207 -34.02 1.53 -20.06
N ILE A 208 -32.68 1.56 -19.95
CA ILE A 208 -31.93 2.82 -19.98
C ILE A 208 -32.10 3.55 -21.31
N SER A 209 -32.07 2.84 -22.45
CA SER A 209 -32.30 3.46 -23.76
C SER A 209 -33.66 4.15 -23.85
N LEU A 210 -34.74 3.52 -23.38
CA LEU A 210 -36.08 4.12 -23.29
C LEU A 210 -36.09 5.35 -22.36
N MET A 211 -35.34 5.30 -21.25
CA MET A 211 -35.22 6.44 -20.35
C MET A 211 -34.46 7.62 -20.95
N LEU A 212 -33.43 7.36 -21.77
CA LEU A 212 -32.63 8.39 -22.42
C LEU A 212 -33.40 9.17 -23.47
N VAL A 213 -34.29 8.53 -24.21
CA VAL A 213 -35.23 9.20 -25.15
C VAL A 213 -36.47 9.76 -24.45
N LYS A 214 -36.53 9.69 -23.12
CA LYS A 214 -37.63 10.18 -22.27
C LYS A 214 -38.98 9.47 -22.49
N GLU A 215 -39.02 8.30 -23.12
CA GLU A 215 -40.27 7.51 -23.31
C GLU A 215 -40.92 7.11 -21.98
N HIS A 216 -40.12 6.94 -20.93
CA HIS A 216 -40.63 6.66 -19.58
C HIS A 216 -41.58 7.71 -18.98
N LEU A 217 -41.69 8.90 -19.59
CA LEU A 217 -42.61 9.96 -19.15
C LEU A 217 -44.04 9.77 -19.66
N ASN A 218 -44.27 8.83 -20.59
CA ASN A 218 -45.61 8.46 -21.05
C ASN A 218 -45.97 7.03 -20.59
N LEU A 219 -47.26 6.70 -20.60
CA LEU A 219 -47.77 5.43 -20.09
C LEU A 219 -47.28 4.23 -20.90
N ASP A 220 -47.17 4.33 -22.22
CA ASP A 220 -46.71 3.24 -23.09
C ASP A 220 -45.24 2.90 -22.83
N GLY A 221 -44.37 3.91 -22.76
CA GLY A 221 -42.96 3.75 -22.43
C GLY A 221 -42.76 3.22 -21.01
N LEU A 222 -43.56 3.68 -20.04
CA LEU A 222 -43.57 3.11 -18.70
C LEU A 222 -43.99 1.63 -18.73
N ARG A 223 -45.02 1.27 -19.49
CA ARG A 223 -45.49 -0.12 -19.65
C ARG A 223 -44.40 -1.01 -20.25
N LYS A 224 -43.68 -0.54 -21.28
CA LYS A 224 -42.50 -1.25 -21.83
C LYS A 224 -41.44 -1.49 -20.75
N ILE A 225 -41.14 -0.48 -19.94
CA ILE A 225 -40.13 -0.60 -18.87
C ILE A 225 -40.58 -1.54 -17.74
N VAL A 226 -41.87 -1.57 -17.41
CA VAL A 226 -42.43 -2.53 -16.45
C VAL A 226 -42.37 -3.97 -17.00
N SER A 227 -42.65 -4.16 -18.28
CA SER A 227 -42.48 -5.45 -18.97
C SER A 227 -41.02 -5.94 -18.91
N ILE A 228 -40.06 -5.05 -19.16
CA ILE A 228 -38.62 -5.33 -19.02
C ILE A 228 -38.29 -5.70 -17.57
N LYS A 229 -38.76 -4.93 -16.58
CA LYS A 229 -38.53 -5.19 -15.16
C LYS A 229 -39.03 -6.58 -14.75
N ALA A 230 -40.18 -7.01 -15.27
CA ALA A 230 -40.76 -8.32 -14.99
C ALA A 230 -39.90 -9.48 -15.54
N ALA A 231 -39.06 -9.23 -16.55
CA ALA A 231 -38.13 -10.22 -17.09
C ALA A 231 -36.73 -10.20 -16.41
N MET A 232 -36.44 -9.16 -15.61
CA MET A 232 -35.16 -8.97 -14.94
C MET A 232 -35.09 -9.68 -13.59
N ASN A 233 -33.91 -10.20 -13.25
CA ASN A 233 -33.57 -10.84 -11.98
C ASN A 233 -34.56 -11.96 -11.62
N ARG A 234 -35.40 -11.74 -10.60
CA ARG A 234 -36.44 -12.68 -10.14
C ARG A 234 -37.83 -12.38 -10.71
N GLY A 235 -37.95 -11.36 -11.56
CA GLY A 235 -39.22 -10.96 -12.19
C GLY A 235 -40.31 -10.44 -11.25
N LEU A 236 -39.93 -10.09 -10.01
CA LEU A 236 -40.90 -9.67 -9.00
C LEU A 236 -41.41 -8.25 -9.26
N LEU A 237 -42.70 -8.14 -9.56
CA LEU A 237 -43.46 -6.90 -9.53
C LEU A 237 -44.08 -6.71 -8.14
N SER A 238 -44.08 -5.47 -7.63
CA SER A 238 -44.82 -5.14 -6.40
C SER A 238 -46.32 -5.24 -6.65
N ASP A 239 -47.11 -5.45 -5.59
CA ASP A 239 -48.57 -5.58 -5.75
C ASP A 239 -49.19 -4.30 -6.32
N ASP A 240 -48.65 -3.14 -5.97
CA ASP A 240 -48.97 -1.86 -6.61
C ASP A 240 -48.77 -1.87 -8.14
N LEU A 241 -47.69 -2.49 -8.62
CA LEU A 241 -47.41 -2.57 -10.06
C LEU A 241 -48.31 -3.59 -10.76
N LYS A 242 -48.63 -4.72 -10.09
CA LYS A 242 -49.58 -5.70 -10.61
C LYS A 242 -50.98 -5.11 -10.76
N LEU A 243 -51.42 -4.33 -9.77
CA LEU A 243 -52.71 -3.64 -9.80
C LEU A 243 -52.78 -2.57 -10.89
N ALA A 244 -51.69 -1.82 -11.09
CA ALA A 244 -51.65 -0.77 -12.11
C ALA A 244 -51.43 -1.30 -13.54
N PHE A 245 -50.86 -2.49 -13.69
CA PHE A 245 -50.59 -3.12 -14.98
C PHE A 245 -50.98 -4.62 -14.95
N PRO A 246 -52.28 -4.95 -14.86
CA PRO A 246 -52.75 -6.34 -14.71
C PRO A 246 -52.45 -7.21 -15.94
N ASP A 247 -52.52 -6.63 -17.14
CA ASP A 247 -52.30 -7.33 -18.43
C ASP A 247 -50.87 -7.18 -18.94
N ILE A 248 -49.87 -7.12 -18.06
CA ILE A 248 -48.48 -6.95 -18.47
C ILE A 248 -47.90 -8.26 -19.02
N THR A 249 -47.57 -8.29 -20.30
CA THR A 249 -46.79 -9.38 -20.90
C THR A 249 -45.31 -9.14 -20.67
N TYR A 250 -44.56 -10.16 -20.24
CA TYR A 250 -43.14 -10.01 -19.94
C TYR A 250 -42.31 -9.93 -21.22
N THR A 251 -41.25 -9.12 -21.21
CA THR A 251 -40.29 -9.09 -22.31
C THR A 251 -39.55 -10.43 -22.35
N GLU A 252 -39.34 -10.99 -23.54
CA GLU A 252 -38.58 -12.23 -23.67
C GLU A 252 -37.16 -12.05 -23.14
N ARG A 253 -36.74 -12.96 -22.26
CA ARG A 253 -35.40 -12.90 -21.66
C ARG A 253 -34.36 -13.36 -22.71
N PRO A 254 -33.33 -12.56 -23.01
CA PRO A 254 -32.33 -12.92 -24.02
C PRO A 254 -31.63 -14.25 -23.71
N LEU A 255 -31.60 -15.13 -24.72
CA LEU A 255 -30.84 -16.39 -24.65
C LEU A 255 -29.34 -16.09 -24.79
N ILE A 256 -28.61 -16.26 -23.69
CA ILE A 256 -27.16 -16.11 -23.70
C ILE A 256 -26.53 -17.40 -24.23
N ARG A 257 -25.80 -17.32 -25.35
CA ARG A 257 -24.99 -18.41 -25.87
C ARG A 257 -23.66 -18.45 -25.13
N ASP A 258 -23.26 -19.63 -24.69
CA ASP A 258 -22.00 -19.81 -23.98
C ASP A 258 -20.85 -19.63 -24.96
N ASN A 259 -20.07 -18.55 -24.77
CA ASN A 259 -18.90 -18.27 -25.59
C ASN A 259 -17.69 -19.01 -25.00
N LEU A 260 -16.95 -19.77 -25.82
CA LEU A 260 -15.81 -20.58 -25.33
C LEU A 260 -14.59 -19.72 -24.94
N VAL A 261 -14.53 -18.48 -25.44
CA VAL A 261 -13.39 -17.59 -25.26
C VAL A 261 -13.53 -16.81 -23.95
N VAL A 262 -12.90 -17.33 -22.90
CA VAL A 262 -12.77 -16.65 -21.60
C VAL A 262 -11.38 -16.02 -21.53
N SER A 263 -11.32 -14.70 -21.44
CA SER A 263 -10.04 -14.01 -21.24
C SER A 263 -9.45 -14.36 -19.85
N PRO A 264 -8.12 -14.52 -19.73
CA PRO A 264 -7.54 -14.83 -18.43
C PRO A 264 -7.74 -13.73 -17.36
N ASN A 265 -7.76 -12.45 -17.77
CA ASN A 265 -8.03 -11.33 -16.87
C ASN A 265 -9.49 -11.34 -16.40
N TRP A 266 -10.42 -11.68 -17.29
CA TRP A 266 -11.82 -11.84 -16.94
C TRP A 266 -11.99 -12.94 -15.89
N LEU A 267 -11.35 -14.10 -16.08
CA LEU A 267 -11.43 -15.21 -15.13
C LEU A 267 -10.81 -14.84 -13.77
N ALA A 268 -9.74 -14.04 -13.75
CA ALA A 268 -9.19 -13.50 -12.50
C ALA A 268 -10.18 -12.57 -11.76
N GLY A 269 -10.93 -11.75 -12.51
CA GLY A 269 -12.00 -10.91 -11.99
C GLY A 269 -13.14 -11.74 -11.40
N PHE A 270 -13.62 -12.72 -12.16
CA PHE A 270 -14.70 -13.61 -11.73
C PHE A 270 -14.30 -14.44 -10.50
N THR A 271 -13.08 -14.98 -10.50
CA THR A 271 -12.52 -15.71 -9.35
C THR A 271 -12.35 -14.81 -8.12
N THR A 272 -12.15 -13.50 -8.29
CA THR A 272 -12.08 -12.56 -7.17
C THR A 272 -13.41 -12.43 -6.41
N GLY A 273 -14.55 -12.65 -7.07
CA GLY A 273 -15.84 -12.80 -6.38
C GLY A 273 -16.07 -14.25 -5.93
N GLU A 274 -16.25 -15.15 -6.90
CA GLU A 274 -16.80 -16.50 -6.69
C GLU A 274 -15.77 -17.58 -6.33
N GLY A 275 -14.48 -17.27 -6.44
CA GLY A 275 -13.40 -18.24 -6.21
C GLY A 275 -13.19 -18.58 -4.74
N CYS A 276 -12.62 -19.74 -4.47
CA CYS A 276 -12.22 -20.17 -3.14
C CYS A 276 -10.91 -20.95 -3.21
N PHE A 277 -9.93 -20.53 -2.41
CA PHE A 277 -8.64 -21.20 -2.24
C PHE A 277 -8.56 -21.73 -0.81
N PHE A 278 -8.54 -23.04 -0.64
CA PHE A 278 -8.50 -23.63 0.69
C PHE A 278 -7.66 -24.90 0.75
N CYS A 279 -7.34 -25.27 1.98
CA CYS A 279 -6.60 -26.49 2.30
C CYS A 279 -7.47 -27.35 3.21
N ASN A 280 -7.70 -28.60 2.83
CA ASN A 280 -8.29 -29.61 3.69
C ASN A 280 -7.19 -30.34 4.46
N LEU A 281 -7.49 -30.64 5.73
CA LEU A 281 -6.68 -31.51 6.59
C LEU A 281 -7.61 -32.62 7.06
N SER A 282 -7.30 -33.86 6.70
CA SER A 282 -8.03 -35.03 7.21
C SER A 282 -7.07 -35.88 8.02
N GLU A 283 -7.44 -36.15 9.27
CA GLU A 283 -6.66 -36.93 10.22
C GLU A 283 -7.14 -38.38 10.16
N GLY A 284 -6.26 -39.29 9.72
CA GLY A 284 -6.48 -40.74 9.83
C GLY A 284 -5.60 -41.35 10.92
N ASN A 285 -5.81 -42.64 11.21
CA ASN A 285 -5.21 -43.32 12.37
C ASN A 285 -3.68 -43.21 12.52
N ASN A 286 -2.92 -42.86 11.48
CA ASN A 286 -1.46 -42.64 11.56
C ASN A 286 -0.89 -41.56 10.60
N LYS A 287 -1.72 -40.81 9.87
CA LYS A 287 -1.23 -39.82 8.89
C LYS A 287 -2.24 -38.71 8.66
N VAL A 288 -1.76 -37.46 8.64
CA VAL A 288 -2.56 -36.31 8.22
C VAL A 288 -2.43 -36.15 6.71
N ILE A 289 -3.55 -36.22 6.00
CA ILE A 289 -3.61 -35.97 4.56
C ILE A 289 -3.93 -34.50 4.35
N ILE A 290 -3.10 -33.85 3.53
CA ILE A 290 -3.21 -32.44 3.17
C ILE A 290 -3.65 -32.38 1.73
N GLN A 291 -4.76 -31.69 1.46
CA GLN A 291 -5.29 -31.50 0.11
C GLN A 291 -5.57 -30.03 -0.13
N LEU A 292 -4.89 -29.45 -1.11
CA LEU A 292 -5.25 -28.14 -1.63
C LEU A 292 -6.46 -28.27 -2.55
N VAL A 293 -7.37 -27.30 -2.46
CA VAL A 293 -8.57 -27.24 -3.29
C VAL A 293 -8.76 -25.82 -3.80
N PHE A 294 -8.82 -25.69 -5.12
CA PHE A 294 -9.34 -24.51 -5.79
C PHE A 294 -10.78 -24.79 -6.24
N GLN A 295 -11.68 -23.85 -5.97
CA GLN A 295 -13.10 -24.01 -6.27
C GLN A 295 -13.72 -22.71 -6.78
N ILE A 296 -14.61 -22.79 -7.76
CA ILE A 296 -15.53 -21.71 -8.15
C ILE A 296 -16.95 -22.26 -8.00
N THR A 297 -17.80 -21.54 -7.27
CA THR A 297 -19.19 -21.95 -7.01
C THR A 297 -20.13 -21.06 -7.81
N GLN A 298 -21.13 -21.63 -8.49
CA GLN A 298 -22.15 -20.82 -9.18
C GLN A 298 -23.50 -21.55 -9.28
N HIS A 299 -24.58 -20.80 -9.50
CA HIS A 299 -25.92 -21.36 -9.70
C HIS A 299 -25.98 -22.31 -10.90
N ALA A 300 -26.88 -23.30 -10.85
CA ALA A 300 -27.02 -24.31 -11.89
C ALA A 300 -27.44 -23.81 -13.28
N ARG A 301 -27.91 -22.57 -13.38
CA ARG A 301 -28.24 -21.93 -14.67
C ARG A 301 -26.99 -21.60 -15.49
N ASP A 302 -25.82 -21.59 -14.84
CA ASP A 302 -24.50 -21.31 -15.39
C ASP A 302 -23.64 -22.59 -15.47
N GLU A 303 -24.26 -23.78 -15.42
CA GLU A 303 -23.55 -25.07 -15.49
C GLU A 303 -22.66 -25.18 -16.73
N GLN A 304 -23.19 -24.82 -17.90
CA GLN A 304 -22.44 -24.89 -19.15
C GLN A 304 -21.23 -23.93 -19.15
N PHE A 305 -21.39 -22.74 -18.58
CA PHE A 305 -20.28 -21.81 -18.37
C PHE A 305 -19.20 -22.42 -17.45
N LEU A 306 -19.58 -23.03 -16.32
CA LEU A 306 -18.62 -23.72 -15.45
C LEU A 306 -17.93 -24.89 -16.16
N ARG A 307 -18.65 -25.63 -17.01
CA ARG A 307 -18.09 -26.73 -17.81
C ARG A 307 -17.01 -26.23 -18.75
N ASN A 308 -17.19 -25.06 -19.35
CA ASN A 308 -16.18 -24.44 -20.22
C ASN A 308 -14.89 -24.11 -19.46
N LEU A 309 -14.94 -23.85 -18.14
CA LEU A 309 -13.73 -23.60 -17.34
C LEU A 309 -12.78 -24.80 -17.29
N ILE A 310 -13.28 -26.03 -17.42
CA ILE A 310 -12.45 -27.24 -17.53
C ILE A 310 -11.54 -27.16 -18.76
N GLN A 311 -12.08 -26.70 -19.89
CA GLN A 311 -11.33 -26.55 -21.13
C GLN A 311 -10.36 -25.36 -21.04
N VAL A 312 -10.82 -24.23 -20.49
CA VAL A 312 -10.01 -23.00 -20.35
C VAL A 312 -8.78 -23.23 -19.45
N LEU A 313 -8.95 -23.91 -18.32
CA LEU A 313 -7.87 -24.17 -17.37
C LEU A 313 -7.12 -25.48 -17.66
N GLY A 314 -7.67 -26.33 -18.54
CA GLY A 314 -7.11 -27.64 -18.89
C GLY A 314 -7.06 -28.62 -17.70
N CYS A 315 -7.89 -28.41 -16.68
CA CYS A 315 -7.98 -29.25 -15.48
C CYS A 315 -9.28 -29.03 -14.72
N GLY A 316 -9.50 -29.85 -13.68
CA GLY A 316 -10.67 -29.77 -12.81
C GLY A 316 -11.87 -30.56 -13.29
N TYR A 317 -12.93 -30.53 -12.49
CA TYR A 317 -14.18 -31.22 -12.76
C TYR A 317 -15.35 -30.45 -12.14
N LEU A 318 -16.57 -30.76 -12.60
CA LEU A 318 -17.80 -30.22 -12.01
C LEU A 318 -18.35 -31.16 -10.94
N LYS A 319 -18.83 -30.56 -9.86
CA LYS A 319 -19.51 -31.25 -8.77
C LYS A 319 -20.81 -30.54 -8.44
N LYS A 320 -21.95 -31.24 -8.55
CA LYS A 320 -23.25 -30.72 -8.11
C LYS A 320 -23.34 -30.81 -6.59
N LYS A 321 -23.81 -29.77 -5.92
CA LYS A 321 -24.12 -29.84 -4.48
C LYS A 321 -25.47 -30.53 -4.27
N THR A 322 -25.51 -31.54 -3.41
CA THR A 322 -26.73 -32.24 -3.04
C THR A 322 -27.72 -31.25 -2.43
N ASN A 323 -28.99 -31.32 -2.85
CA ASN A 323 -30.10 -30.48 -2.36
C ASN A 323 -29.91 -28.96 -2.57
N GLN A 324 -29.08 -28.54 -3.54
CA GLN A 324 -28.90 -27.13 -3.89
C GLN A 324 -28.84 -26.97 -5.41
N GLU A 325 -29.35 -25.84 -5.92
CA GLU A 325 -29.24 -25.47 -7.34
C GLU A 325 -27.87 -24.84 -7.66
N VAL A 326 -26.80 -25.53 -7.26
CA VAL A 326 -25.44 -25.00 -7.28
C VAL A 326 -24.47 -26.06 -7.81
N TRP A 327 -23.56 -25.62 -8.66
CA TRP A 327 -22.43 -26.40 -9.14
C TRP A 327 -21.11 -25.78 -8.68
N ASP A 328 -20.16 -26.65 -8.35
CA ASP A 328 -18.79 -26.30 -8.05
C ASP A 328 -17.89 -26.77 -9.20
N PHE A 329 -17.12 -25.87 -9.81
CA PHE A 329 -15.90 -26.24 -10.52
C PHE A 329 -14.78 -26.45 -9.50
N VAL A 330 -14.15 -27.62 -9.49
CA VAL A 330 -13.20 -28.03 -8.44
C VAL A 330 -11.90 -28.56 -9.05
N VAL A 331 -10.77 -28.14 -8.49
CA VAL A 331 -9.44 -28.69 -8.77
C VAL A 331 -8.80 -29.13 -7.45
N THR A 332 -8.54 -30.43 -7.31
CA THR A 332 -7.93 -31.03 -6.10
C THR A 332 -6.60 -31.72 -6.38
N LYS A 333 -6.33 -32.09 -7.63
CA LYS A 333 -5.09 -32.78 -8.01
C LYS A 333 -3.91 -31.81 -7.83
N PHE A 334 -2.97 -32.18 -6.95
CA PHE A 334 -1.85 -31.30 -6.59
C PHE A 334 -0.99 -30.88 -7.80
N SER A 335 -0.76 -31.78 -8.78
CA SER A 335 -0.03 -31.44 -10.00
C SER A 335 -0.72 -30.33 -10.80
N ASP A 336 -2.05 -30.44 -11.01
CA ASP A 336 -2.82 -29.41 -11.72
C ASP A 336 -2.84 -28.09 -10.93
N ILE A 337 -2.90 -28.14 -9.61
CA ILE A 337 -2.82 -26.95 -8.76
C ILE A 337 -1.46 -26.25 -8.92
N ASN A 338 -0.37 -27.01 -8.81
CA ASN A 338 1.00 -26.48 -8.81
C ASN A 338 1.46 -26.05 -10.21
N GLU A 339 1.01 -26.71 -11.27
CA GLU A 339 1.51 -26.49 -12.63
C GLU A 339 0.56 -25.64 -13.49
N LYS A 340 -0.74 -25.58 -13.16
CA LYS A 340 -1.74 -24.83 -13.93
C LYS A 340 -2.35 -23.69 -13.13
N ILE A 341 -3.00 -23.99 -12.00
CA ILE A 341 -3.78 -22.99 -11.24
C ILE A 341 -2.90 -21.90 -10.63
N ILE A 342 -1.84 -22.28 -9.91
CA ILE A 342 -0.93 -21.30 -9.29
C ILE A 342 -0.25 -20.43 -10.36
N PRO A 343 0.39 -20.99 -11.41
CA PRO A 343 0.98 -20.16 -12.47
C PRO A 343 -0.03 -19.25 -13.17
N PHE A 344 -1.26 -19.72 -13.41
CA PHE A 344 -2.32 -18.92 -14.01
C PHE A 344 -2.61 -17.66 -13.18
N PHE A 345 -2.88 -17.80 -11.88
CA PHE A 345 -3.21 -16.64 -11.02
C PHE A 345 -2.00 -15.83 -10.55
N LEU A 346 -0.77 -16.32 -10.79
CA LEU A 346 0.44 -15.50 -10.70
C LEU A 346 0.61 -14.58 -11.91
N ASN A 347 0.23 -15.05 -13.11
CA ASN A 347 0.27 -14.28 -14.35
C ASN A 347 -0.94 -13.33 -14.48
N TYR A 348 -2.10 -13.75 -13.98
CA TYR A 348 -3.36 -13.02 -14.00
C TYR A 348 -3.87 -12.85 -12.56
N PRO A 349 -3.36 -11.83 -11.85
CA PRO A 349 -3.55 -11.72 -10.40
C PRO A 349 -5.00 -11.42 -10.03
N ILE A 350 -5.55 -12.23 -9.11
CA ILE A 350 -6.77 -11.90 -8.37
C ILE A 350 -6.53 -10.68 -7.47
N GLN A 351 -7.60 -9.98 -7.09
CA GLN A 351 -7.51 -8.80 -6.21
C GLN A 351 -8.35 -8.99 -4.94
N GLY A 352 -8.39 -7.94 -4.11
CA GLY A 352 -9.12 -7.97 -2.84
C GLY A 352 -8.47 -8.87 -1.78
N GLU A 353 -9.21 -9.18 -0.73
CA GLU A 353 -8.78 -10.05 0.36
C GLU A 353 -8.48 -11.47 -0.10
N LYS A 354 -9.18 -11.95 -1.14
CA LYS A 354 -8.97 -13.29 -1.69
C LYS A 354 -7.54 -13.49 -2.21
N LEU A 355 -6.85 -12.42 -2.61
CA LEU A 355 -5.43 -12.46 -2.93
C LEU A 355 -4.58 -12.96 -1.76
N ASN A 356 -4.94 -12.60 -0.52
CA ASN A 356 -4.22 -13.06 0.67
C ASN A 356 -4.44 -14.58 0.89
N ASP A 357 -5.65 -15.08 0.61
CA ASP A 357 -5.95 -16.51 0.66
C ASP A 357 -5.20 -17.30 -0.42
N PHE A 358 -5.12 -16.76 -1.64
CA PHE A 358 -4.30 -17.35 -2.70
C PHE A 358 -2.80 -17.36 -2.37
N GLN A 359 -2.28 -16.33 -1.72
CA GLN A 359 -0.88 -16.31 -1.27
C GLN A 359 -0.59 -17.39 -0.23
N ASP A 360 -1.48 -17.54 0.75
CA ASP A 360 -1.36 -18.59 1.77
C ASP A 360 -1.50 -19.99 1.14
N PHE A 361 -2.41 -20.15 0.18
CA PHE A 361 -2.54 -21.35 -0.64
C PHE A 361 -1.25 -21.69 -1.41
N CYS A 362 -0.58 -20.71 -2.02
CA CYS A 362 0.72 -20.90 -2.67
C CYS A 362 1.81 -21.35 -1.68
N ARG A 363 1.87 -20.77 -0.48
CA ARG A 363 2.86 -21.18 0.54
C ARG A 363 2.66 -22.63 0.96
N ILE A 364 1.41 -23.07 1.13
CA ILE A 364 1.13 -24.47 1.42
C ILE A 364 1.56 -25.35 0.24
N ALA A 365 1.30 -24.92 -1.00
CA ALA A 365 1.72 -25.65 -2.19
C ALA A 365 3.25 -25.81 -2.26
N ASP A 366 4.03 -24.77 -1.91
CA ASP A 366 5.48 -24.85 -1.85
C ASP A 366 5.98 -25.85 -0.78
N LEU A 367 5.33 -25.88 0.39
CA LEU A 367 5.61 -26.88 1.43
C LEU A 367 5.26 -28.30 0.96
N MET A 368 4.19 -28.44 0.17
CA MET A 368 3.80 -29.72 -0.42
C MET A 368 4.80 -30.18 -1.48
N LYS A 369 5.20 -29.28 -2.38
CA LYS A 369 6.17 -29.50 -3.45
C LYS A 369 7.52 -29.98 -2.93
N ASN A 370 7.98 -29.38 -1.84
CA ASN A 370 9.26 -29.74 -1.19
C ASN A 370 9.12 -30.94 -0.22
N LYS A 371 7.98 -31.63 -0.20
CA LYS A 371 7.68 -32.73 0.73
C LYS A 371 7.77 -32.38 2.22
N ALA A 372 7.93 -31.10 2.58
CA ALA A 372 8.01 -30.63 3.96
C ALA A 372 6.71 -30.91 4.74
N HIS A 373 5.57 -30.96 4.05
CA HIS A 373 4.28 -31.34 4.61
C HIS A 373 4.23 -32.75 5.24
N LEU A 374 5.22 -33.61 4.97
CA LEU A 374 5.36 -34.94 5.57
C LEU A 374 6.08 -34.90 6.93
N THR A 375 6.67 -33.77 7.33
CA THR A 375 7.31 -33.61 8.64
C THR A 375 6.36 -32.95 9.62
N LYS A 376 6.56 -33.21 10.92
CA LYS A 376 5.79 -32.57 12.00
C LYS A 376 5.88 -31.04 11.92
N GLU A 377 7.09 -30.52 11.73
CA GLU A 377 7.32 -29.07 11.61
C GLU A 377 6.60 -28.46 10.40
N GLY A 378 6.64 -29.13 9.24
CA GLY A 378 5.94 -28.66 8.05
C GLY A 378 4.42 -28.74 8.18
N LEU A 379 3.91 -29.79 8.84
CA LEU A 379 2.48 -29.93 9.16
C LEU A 379 2.00 -28.82 10.11
N ASP A 380 2.77 -28.50 11.15
CA ASP A 380 2.45 -27.41 12.09
C ASP A 380 2.46 -26.04 11.39
N LYS A 381 3.41 -25.81 10.47
CA LYS A 381 3.39 -24.63 9.60
C LYS A 381 2.13 -24.55 8.74
N ILE A 382 1.70 -25.66 8.14
CA ILE A 382 0.47 -25.71 7.32
C ILE A 382 -0.77 -25.44 8.16
N ARG A 383 -0.86 -26.02 9.38
CA ARG A 383 -1.94 -25.76 10.34
C ARG A 383 -2.01 -24.28 10.71
N LEU A 384 -0.87 -23.64 10.96
CA LEU A 384 -0.78 -22.22 11.27
C LEU A 384 -1.19 -21.33 10.08
N ILE A 385 -0.77 -21.68 8.85
CA ILE A 385 -1.19 -20.93 7.66
C ILE A 385 -2.70 -21.08 7.47
N LYS A 386 -3.22 -22.31 7.51
CA LYS A 386 -4.65 -22.61 7.33
C LYS A 386 -5.53 -21.89 8.35
N SER A 387 -5.10 -21.75 9.60
CA SER A 387 -5.90 -21.05 10.64
C SER A 387 -6.08 -19.57 10.33
N GLY A 388 -5.19 -18.96 9.54
CA GLY A 388 -5.28 -17.57 9.07
C GLY A 388 -5.92 -17.37 7.70
N MET A 389 -6.41 -18.43 7.05
CA MET A 389 -7.06 -18.37 5.73
C MET A 389 -8.58 -18.19 5.81
N ASN A 390 -9.16 -17.60 4.77
CA ASN A 390 -10.60 -17.49 4.54
C ASN A 390 -11.33 -16.92 5.78
N LYS A 391 -12.28 -17.66 6.36
CA LYS A 391 -13.02 -17.25 7.58
C LYS A 391 -12.12 -17.04 8.80
N GLY A 392 -10.99 -17.75 8.89
CA GLY A 392 -9.99 -17.57 9.95
C GLY A 392 -9.16 -16.29 9.79
N ARG A 393 -9.26 -15.60 8.65
CA ARG A 393 -8.59 -14.33 8.40
C ARG A 393 -9.29 -13.20 9.16
N PHE A 394 -8.81 -12.92 10.36
CA PHE A 394 -9.26 -11.77 11.15
C PHE A 394 -8.96 -10.46 10.42
N SER A 395 -10.00 -9.65 10.18
CA SER A 395 -9.79 -8.23 9.90
C SER A 395 -9.15 -7.59 11.13
N ILE A 396 -8.15 -6.74 10.94
CA ILE A 396 -7.43 -6.05 12.02
C ILE A 396 -8.37 -5.27 12.96
N GLU A 397 -9.59 -4.95 12.53
CA GLU A 397 -10.63 -4.38 13.38
C GLU A 397 -11.06 -5.31 14.53
N ALA A 398 -11.10 -6.63 14.34
CA ALA A 398 -11.46 -7.59 15.38
C ALA A 398 -10.34 -7.79 16.42
N LEU A 399 -9.08 -7.59 16.01
CA LEU A 399 -7.94 -7.49 16.95
C LEU A 399 -7.89 -6.15 17.68
N SER A 400 -8.69 -5.17 17.27
CA SER A 400 -8.77 -3.84 17.90
C SER A 400 -9.95 -3.63 18.84
N LEU A 401 -10.90 -4.57 18.91
CA LEU A 401 -12.09 -4.44 19.76
C LEU A 401 -12.04 -5.38 20.98
N ASN A 402 -11.69 -6.67 20.81
CA ASN A 402 -11.83 -7.62 21.91
C ASN A 402 -10.73 -7.56 22.99
N ASN A 403 -9.66 -6.79 22.78
CA ASN A 403 -8.63 -6.52 23.80
C ASN A 403 -8.56 -5.04 24.22
N LEU A 404 -9.50 -4.20 23.77
CA LEU A 404 -9.60 -2.79 24.18
C LEU A 404 -10.94 -2.47 24.84
N GLU A 405 -12.00 -3.26 24.62
CA GLU A 405 -13.24 -3.16 25.42
C GLU A 405 -13.08 -3.72 26.85
N LYS A 406 -11.94 -4.34 27.19
CA LYS A 406 -11.57 -4.66 28.59
C LYS A 406 -10.73 -3.59 29.29
N PHE A 407 -10.39 -2.49 28.61
CA PHE A 407 -9.66 -1.36 29.22
C PHE A 407 -10.58 -0.19 29.62
N ASP A 408 -11.85 -0.23 29.24
CA ASP A 408 -12.84 0.80 29.56
C ASP A 408 -13.61 0.51 30.87
N ASP A 409 -13.30 -0.58 31.59
CA ASP A 409 -13.95 -0.95 32.86
C ASP A 409 -12.97 -1.19 34.02
N PHE A 410 -11.88 -0.42 34.06
CA PHE A 410 -11.06 -0.28 35.26
C PHE A 410 -11.44 1.04 35.97
N THR A 411 -12.59 1.04 36.64
CA THR A 411 -12.78 1.93 37.78
C THR A 411 -11.76 1.53 38.84
N VAL A 412 -10.76 2.39 39.06
CA VAL A 412 -9.93 2.27 40.24
C VAL A 412 -10.82 2.60 41.43
N ASP A 413 -11.19 1.58 42.21
CA ASP A 413 -11.71 1.77 43.55
C ASP A 413 -10.65 2.54 44.35
N VAL A 414 -10.94 3.81 44.59
CA VAL A 414 -10.22 4.63 45.55
C VAL A 414 -10.66 4.17 46.94
N PRO A 415 -9.74 3.74 47.83
CA PRO A 415 -10.11 3.37 49.19
C PRO A 415 -10.77 4.55 49.89
N ARG A 416 -11.99 4.33 50.42
CA ARG A 416 -12.62 5.24 51.38
C ARG A 416 -11.78 5.28 52.65
N GLY A 417 -11.37 6.47 53.05
CA GLY A 417 -10.79 6.74 54.35
C GLY A 417 -10.77 8.23 54.67
N GLY A 418 -11.74 8.68 55.46
CA GLY A 418 -11.63 9.78 56.41
C GLY A 418 -11.77 11.23 55.93
N SER A 419 -12.87 11.87 56.34
CA SER A 419 -13.02 13.25 56.90
C SER A 419 -12.02 14.33 56.43
N THR A 420 -12.37 15.52 55.95
CA THR A 420 -13.39 16.55 56.24
C THR A 420 -13.06 17.63 55.17
N GLU A 421 -13.93 18.42 54.57
CA GLU A 421 -14.89 19.37 55.12
C GLU A 421 -15.62 20.03 53.92
N LYS A 422 -16.82 20.50 54.18
CA LYS A 422 -17.77 21.10 53.24
C LYS A 422 -17.23 22.39 52.61
N HIS A 423 -17.57 22.65 51.34
CA HIS A 423 -18.26 23.91 50.98
C HIS A 423 -19.00 23.78 49.64
N THR A 424 -20.30 24.05 49.74
CA THR A 424 -21.34 24.20 48.74
C THR A 424 -21.11 25.43 47.86
N LEU A 425 -21.49 25.37 46.57
CA LEU A 425 -22.40 26.36 45.94
C LEU A 425 -22.88 25.91 44.55
N GLN A 426 -24.20 25.98 44.43
CA GLN A 426 -25.12 25.99 43.27
C GLN A 426 -24.64 26.91 42.12
N SER A 427 -25.15 26.98 40.89
CA SER A 427 -26.12 26.31 40.01
C SER A 427 -26.24 27.24 38.77
N ARG A 428 -26.83 26.77 37.65
CA ARG A 428 -27.47 27.56 36.56
C ARG A 428 -26.52 28.35 35.64
N ASP A 429 -26.80 28.61 34.36
CA ASP A 429 -27.82 28.21 33.40
C ASP A 429 -27.35 28.60 31.99
N ALA A 430 -27.94 27.93 31.00
CA ALA A 430 -28.37 28.43 29.69
C ALA A 430 -27.38 28.92 28.61
N ALA A 431 -27.61 28.31 27.45
CA ALA A 431 -27.23 28.71 26.11
C ALA A 431 -27.72 30.11 25.68
N SER A 432 -27.17 30.58 24.54
CA SER A 432 -27.63 31.62 23.59
C SER A 432 -26.49 32.61 23.33
N ILE A 433 -26.25 33.27 22.19
CA ILE A 433 -26.90 33.47 20.89
C ILE A 433 -25.90 34.40 20.14
N PHE A 434 -25.72 34.17 18.83
CA PHE A 434 -25.33 35.16 17.78
C PHE A 434 -23.99 35.94 17.96
N SER A 435 -23.37 36.57 16.96
CA SER A 435 -23.36 36.58 15.49
C SER A 435 -22.23 37.52 15.06
N ASN A 436 -21.79 37.39 13.81
CA ASN A 436 -21.26 38.44 12.93
C ASN A 436 -20.44 39.61 13.52
N GLN A 437 -19.20 39.76 13.03
CA GLN A 437 -18.84 40.99 12.29
C GLN A 437 -17.55 40.81 11.46
N LYS A 438 -17.69 41.03 10.15
CA LYS A 438 -16.62 41.49 9.26
C LYS A 438 -16.25 42.92 9.67
N ARG A 439 -14.96 43.25 9.68
CA ARG A 439 -14.46 44.57 9.20
C ARG A 439 -12.98 44.50 8.81
N ASN A 440 -12.69 45.19 7.70
CA ASN A 440 -11.43 45.33 6.99
C ASN A 440 -10.45 46.34 7.64
N PHE A 441 -9.24 46.38 7.07
CA PHE A 441 -8.21 47.45 6.97
C PHE A 441 -6.87 47.04 7.62
N SER A 442 -5.68 47.30 7.09
CA SER A 442 -5.13 47.64 5.77
C SER A 442 -3.60 47.47 5.86
N PHE A 443 -2.95 47.39 4.71
CA PHE A 443 -1.54 47.08 4.50
C PHE A 443 -0.55 48.01 5.21
N ALA A 444 0.53 47.42 5.72
CA ALA A 444 1.86 48.04 5.75
C ALA A 444 2.87 47.02 5.18
N HIS A 445 3.51 47.41 4.08
CA HIS A 445 4.58 46.66 3.42
C HIS A 445 5.84 46.63 4.30
N PHE A 446 6.33 45.42 4.60
CA PHE A 446 7.74 45.18 4.84
C PHE A 446 8.26 44.21 3.78
N ASN A 447 9.18 44.71 2.96
CA ASN A 447 9.95 43.93 2.00
C ASN A 447 10.83 42.93 2.76
N CYS A 448 10.47 41.66 2.72
CA CYS A 448 11.39 40.56 3.00
C CYS A 448 11.36 39.62 1.79
N SER A 449 12.50 39.53 1.11
CA SER A 449 12.78 38.71 -0.05
C SER A 449 12.43 37.25 0.25
N HIS A 450 11.22 36.84 -0.12
CA HIS A 450 10.82 35.44 -0.15
C HIS A 450 11.56 34.77 -1.30
N GLN A 451 12.62 34.04 -0.98
CA GLN A 451 13.19 33.05 -1.87
C GLN A 451 12.06 32.06 -2.21
N ARG A 452 11.54 32.12 -3.44
CA ARG A 452 10.59 31.12 -3.97
C ARG A 452 11.30 29.78 -3.96
N LEU A 453 10.93 28.91 -3.03
CA LEU A 453 11.31 27.50 -3.08
C LEU A 453 10.73 26.93 -4.38
N ASN A 454 11.59 26.44 -5.27
CA ASN A 454 11.20 25.51 -6.33
C ASN A 454 10.73 24.21 -5.68
N VAL A 455 9.49 24.22 -5.22
CA VAL A 455 8.76 23.03 -4.78
C VAL A 455 7.96 22.55 -5.97
N GLU A 456 8.17 21.31 -6.42
CA GLU A 456 7.26 20.69 -7.37
C GLU A 456 5.82 20.78 -6.84
N HIS A 457 4.94 21.32 -7.69
CA HIS A 457 3.51 21.40 -7.45
C HIS A 457 2.89 20.00 -7.49
N PRO A 458 2.22 19.53 -6.43
CA PRO A 458 1.29 18.42 -6.53
C PRO A 458 -0.05 18.99 -7.01
N SER A 459 -0.35 18.84 -8.29
CA SER A 459 -1.72 18.97 -8.77
C SER A 459 -2.52 17.73 -8.33
N ASN A 460 -3.67 18.01 -7.73
CA ASN A 460 -4.75 17.11 -7.31
C ASN A 460 -4.57 16.39 -5.96
N ILE A 461 -5.29 16.95 -4.99
CA ILE A 461 -5.54 16.46 -3.63
C ILE A 461 -6.53 15.28 -3.71
N GLU A 462 -6.09 14.09 -3.30
CA GLU A 462 -6.98 13.00 -2.86
C GLU A 462 -6.83 12.81 -1.34
N MET A 463 -7.96 12.89 -0.62
CA MET A 463 -8.05 12.56 0.80
C MET A 463 -7.71 11.08 1.00
N TYR A 464 -6.67 10.80 1.79
CA TYR A 464 -6.23 9.44 2.09
C TYR A 464 -7.23 8.69 2.98
N ASP A 465 -7.79 7.61 2.44
CA ASP A 465 -8.59 6.62 3.17
C ASP A 465 -7.73 5.77 4.11
N HIS A 466 -8.31 5.47 5.26
CA HIS A 466 -7.70 4.86 6.43
C HIS A 466 -7.95 3.35 6.56
N SER A 467 -8.49 2.70 5.53
CA SER A 467 -8.90 1.29 5.58
C SER A 467 -7.82 0.28 5.17
N ARG A 468 -6.57 0.68 4.91
CA ARG A 468 -5.50 -0.27 4.51
C ARG A 468 -5.12 -1.22 5.65
N SER A 469 -5.65 -2.43 5.56
CA SER A 469 -5.33 -3.59 6.38
C SER A 469 -3.83 -3.94 6.30
N ILE A 470 -3.22 -4.09 7.47
CA ILE A 470 -1.92 -4.69 7.78
C ILE A 470 -1.81 -6.05 7.11
N ASN A 471 -1.22 -6.07 5.92
CA ASN A 471 -0.86 -7.29 5.23
C ASN A 471 0.41 -7.86 5.88
N ARG A 472 0.27 -8.90 6.72
CA ARG A 472 1.39 -9.58 7.39
C ARG A 472 2.23 -10.46 6.44
N SER A 473 1.96 -10.42 5.13
CA SER A 473 2.62 -11.25 4.10
C SER A 473 3.69 -10.55 3.26
N LYS A 474 4.07 -9.29 3.54
CA LYS A 474 4.91 -8.51 2.61
C LYS A 474 6.39 -8.28 2.96
N TYR A 475 6.95 -9.01 3.92
CA TYR A 475 8.38 -8.92 4.20
C TYR A 475 9.02 -10.30 4.34
N TYR A 476 9.36 -10.92 3.21
CA TYR A 476 10.71 -11.47 3.15
C TYR A 476 11.61 -10.24 2.99
N GLU A 477 12.16 -9.75 4.10
CA GLU A 477 13.26 -8.82 4.01
C GLU A 477 14.36 -9.53 3.21
N ASN A 478 14.76 -8.94 2.08
CA ASN A 478 16.03 -9.34 1.51
C ASN A 478 17.08 -9.13 2.61
N GLN A 479 17.98 -10.09 2.79
CA GLN A 479 19.06 -10.04 3.78
C GLN A 479 19.81 -8.70 3.73
N ASP A 480 20.00 -8.15 2.52
CA ASP A 480 20.61 -6.84 2.30
C ASP A 480 19.81 -5.67 2.91
N ASN A 481 18.48 -5.71 2.86
CA ASN A 481 17.64 -4.68 3.47
C ASN A 481 17.74 -4.73 5.01
N PHE A 482 17.81 -5.94 5.57
CA PHE A 482 18.06 -6.11 7.00
C PHE A 482 19.44 -5.59 7.37
N HIS A 483 20.49 -5.91 6.60
CA HIS A 483 21.85 -5.41 6.84
C HIS A 483 21.93 -3.88 6.78
N LEU A 484 21.38 -3.25 5.74
CA LEU A 484 21.32 -1.78 5.64
C LEU A 484 20.56 -1.14 6.82
N TRP A 485 19.44 -1.74 7.22
CA TRP A 485 18.69 -1.32 8.40
C TRP A 485 19.51 -1.49 9.68
N LEU A 486 20.23 -2.61 9.85
CA LEU A 486 21.08 -2.87 11.01
C LEU A 486 22.23 -1.88 11.09
N VAL A 487 22.83 -1.50 9.96
CA VAL A 487 23.87 -0.47 9.90
C VAL A 487 23.31 0.88 10.35
N GLY A 488 22.15 1.29 9.84
CA GLY A 488 21.49 2.52 10.29
C GLY A 488 21.13 2.50 11.78
N PHE A 489 20.61 1.38 12.28
CA PHE A 489 20.32 1.20 13.70
C PHE A 489 21.59 1.26 14.56
N THR A 490 22.69 0.71 14.05
CA THR A 490 24.02 0.75 14.70
C THR A 490 24.59 2.16 14.70
N ASP A 491 24.44 2.93 13.62
CA ASP A 491 24.82 4.34 13.55
C ASP A 491 24.10 5.20 14.60
N GLY A 492 22.89 4.84 15.01
CA GLY A 492 22.21 5.42 16.18
C GLY A 492 22.71 4.83 17.50
N ASP A 493 22.26 3.62 17.85
CA ASP A 493 22.39 3.05 19.20
C ASP A 493 23.48 1.97 19.37
N GLY A 494 24.30 1.76 18.35
CA GLY A 494 25.37 0.77 18.36
C GLY A 494 26.69 1.20 18.96
N SER A 495 27.51 0.22 19.32
CA SER A 495 28.85 0.41 19.88
C SER A 495 29.80 -0.70 19.44
N PHE A 496 31.03 -0.30 19.12
CA PHE A 496 32.18 -1.17 18.88
C PHE A 496 33.21 -0.86 19.96
N SER A 497 33.53 -1.84 20.80
CA SER A 497 34.44 -1.64 21.94
C SER A 497 35.59 -2.64 21.92
N ILE A 498 36.76 -2.17 22.30
CA ILE A 498 37.99 -2.96 22.51
C ILE A 498 38.30 -2.87 24.01
N ILE A 499 38.23 -4.00 24.71
CA ILE A 499 38.35 -4.04 26.18
C ILE A 499 39.52 -4.96 26.56
N ARG A 500 40.46 -4.42 27.35
CA ARG A 500 41.51 -5.21 28.01
C ARG A 500 40.93 -5.78 29.30
N VAL A 501 40.88 -7.10 29.41
CA VAL A 501 40.32 -7.81 30.58
C VAL A 501 41.41 -8.11 31.60
N ALA A 502 42.60 -8.47 31.11
CA ALA A 502 43.82 -8.65 31.88
C ALA A 502 45.01 -8.40 30.95
N GLU A 503 46.23 -8.39 31.49
CA GLU A 503 47.45 -8.32 30.67
C GLU A 503 47.46 -9.45 29.62
N GLY A 504 47.65 -9.08 28.35
CA GLY A 504 47.61 -10.02 27.22
C GLY A 504 46.22 -10.57 26.86
N LYS A 505 45.14 -10.21 27.59
CA LYS A 505 43.79 -10.73 27.35
C LYS A 505 42.83 -9.61 26.94
N TRP A 506 42.42 -9.65 25.68
CA TRP A 506 41.53 -8.67 25.07
C TRP A 506 40.23 -9.27 24.59
N THR A 507 39.16 -8.48 24.63
CA THR A 507 37.84 -8.86 24.11
C THR A 507 37.28 -7.74 23.24
N LEU A 508 36.75 -8.14 22.10
CA LEU A 508 36.02 -7.28 21.18
C LEU A 508 34.52 -7.41 21.45
N PHE A 509 33.83 -6.28 21.54
CA PHE A 509 32.39 -6.22 21.76
C PHE A 509 31.70 -5.43 20.65
N PHE A 510 30.85 -6.10 19.88
CA PHE A 510 29.77 -5.43 19.16
C PHE A 510 28.52 -5.44 20.04
N LYS A 511 27.96 -4.25 20.28
CA LYS A 511 26.87 -4.06 21.25
C LYS A 511 25.81 -3.12 20.70
N LEU A 512 24.54 -3.47 20.90
CA LEU A 512 23.38 -2.59 20.69
C LEU A 512 22.60 -2.48 22.00
N THR A 513 22.36 -1.26 22.46
CA THR A 513 21.67 -0.99 23.74
C THR A 513 20.28 -0.43 23.45
N GLN A 514 19.25 -0.92 24.14
CA GLN A 514 17.89 -0.37 24.06
C GLN A 514 17.22 -0.35 25.43
N SER A 515 16.26 0.55 25.62
CA SER A 515 15.36 0.43 26.78
C SER A 515 14.62 -0.91 26.74
N THR A 516 14.33 -1.50 27.91
CA THR A 516 13.51 -2.72 28.00
C THR A 516 12.11 -2.56 27.43
N TYR A 517 11.60 -1.31 27.32
CA TYR A 517 10.40 -1.01 26.56
C TYR A 517 10.48 -1.54 25.11
N ASN A 518 11.64 -1.40 24.47
CA ASN A 518 11.89 -1.85 23.09
C ASN A 518 12.72 -3.15 23.03
N LEU A 519 12.75 -3.97 24.09
CA LEU A 519 13.61 -5.17 24.17
C LEU A 519 13.41 -6.13 22.98
N ARG A 520 12.20 -6.19 22.44
CA ARG A 520 11.84 -6.99 21.25
C ARG A 520 12.74 -6.75 20.04
N ILE A 521 13.26 -5.52 19.86
CA ILE A 521 14.11 -5.22 18.71
C ILE A 521 15.46 -5.95 18.82
N LEU A 522 15.99 -6.09 20.04
CA LEU A 522 17.25 -6.80 20.30
C LEU A 522 17.10 -8.29 20.01
N TYR A 523 15.98 -8.88 20.41
CA TYR A 523 15.65 -10.28 20.07
C TYR A 523 15.40 -10.47 18.58
N PHE A 524 14.77 -9.51 17.91
CA PHE A 524 14.63 -9.52 16.46
C PHE A 524 16.01 -9.55 15.77
N ILE A 525 16.94 -8.68 16.20
CA ILE A 525 18.30 -8.64 15.66
C ILE A 525 19.04 -9.96 15.91
N LYS A 526 18.98 -10.50 17.13
CA LYS A 526 19.55 -11.81 17.47
C LYS A 526 19.02 -12.90 16.53
N LYS A 527 17.70 -12.92 16.28
CA LYS A 527 17.07 -13.90 15.40
C LYS A 527 17.55 -13.77 13.95
N GLN A 528 17.68 -12.55 13.43
CA GLN A 528 18.12 -12.31 12.04
C GLN A 528 19.60 -12.62 11.83
N LEU A 529 20.45 -12.36 12.83
CA LEU A 529 21.89 -12.67 12.77
C LEU A 529 22.19 -14.14 13.10
N GLY A 530 21.30 -14.83 13.82
CA GLY A 530 21.50 -16.22 14.26
C GLY A 530 22.54 -16.38 15.38
N VAL A 531 23.19 -15.30 15.80
CA VAL A 531 24.28 -15.29 16.79
C VAL A 531 24.10 -14.17 17.83
N GLY A 532 24.92 -14.21 18.88
CA GLY A 532 24.92 -13.22 19.95
C GLY A 532 23.95 -13.53 21.09
N SER A 533 24.02 -12.73 22.14
CA SER A 533 23.17 -12.85 23.32
C SER A 533 22.50 -11.53 23.68
N VAL A 534 21.32 -11.61 24.29
CA VAL A 534 20.62 -10.45 24.85
C VAL A 534 20.74 -10.54 26.38
N HIS A 535 21.26 -9.48 26.99
CA HIS A 535 21.40 -9.35 28.43
C HIS A 535 20.57 -8.17 28.93
N ILE A 536 19.76 -8.37 29.96
CA ILE A 536 18.98 -7.30 30.59
C ILE A 536 19.72 -6.85 31.84
N ASP A 537 19.88 -5.54 32.01
CA ASP A 537 20.55 -4.98 33.17
C ASP A 537 19.83 -5.32 34.49
N ALA A 538 20.55 -5.22 35.61
CA ALA A 538 20.00 -5.53 36.93
C ALA A 538 18.74 -4.71 37.24
N ASN A 539 18.75 -3.44 36.86
CA ASN A 539 17.66 -2.48 37.09
C ASN A 539 16.49 -2.63 36.10
N CYS A 540 16.57 -3.59 35.16
CA CYS A 540 15.57 -3.88 34.13
C CYS A 540 15.11 -2.66 33.30
N ASN A 541 15.97 -1.65 33.16
CA ASN A 541 15.70 -0.42 32.42
C ASN A 541 16.21 -0.50 30.98
N LYS A 542 17.28 -1.27 30.75
CA LYS A 542 17.87 -1.47 29.42
C LYS A 542 18.30 -2.91 29.19
N GLY A 543 18.24 -3.30 27.91
CA GLY A 543 18.78 -4.54 27.40
C GLY A 543 19.92 -4.26 26.43
N ASP A 544 20.83 -5.22 26.34
CA ASP A 544 22.00 -5.18 25.49
C ASP A 544 22.05 -6.44 24.63
N PHE A 545 21.98 -6.27 23.30
CA PHE A 545 22.42 -7.31 22.38
C PHE A 545 23.94 -7.24 22.25
N ARG A 546 24.63 -8.36 22.40
CA ARG A 546 26.10 -8.42 22.43
C ARG A 546 26.63 -9.60 21.63
N ILE A 547 27.69 -9.36 20.84
CA ILE A 547 28.52 -10.40 20.23
C ILE A 547 29.96 -10.15 20.69
N ARG A 548 30.55 -11.18 21.32
CA ARG A 548 31.92 -11.17 21.85
C ARG A 548 32.85 -12.19 21.19
N ASP A 549 32.25 -13.25 20.67
CA ASP A 549 33.00 -14.34 20.07
C ASP A 549 33.68 -13.86 18.78
N ARG A 550 35.01 -14.00 18.72
CA ARG A 550 35.82 -13.47 17.61
C ARG A 550 35.49 -14.17 16.29
N LYS A 551 35.18 -15.47 16.32
CA LYS A 551 34.77 -16.21 15.12
C LYS A 551 33.49 -15.62 14.51
N ASN A 552 32.46 -15.38 15.33
CA ASN A 552 31.23 -14.73 14.89
C ASN A 552 31.43 -13.26 14.46
N ILE A 553 32.33 -12.53 15.13
CA ILE A 553 32.68 -11.16 14.72
C ILE A 553 33.26 -11.16 13.30
N GLY A 554 34.26 -12.00 13.02
CA GLY A 554 34.92 -12.06 11.72
C GLY A 554 34.04 -12.61 10.60
N SER A 555 33.19 -13.60 10.89
CA SER A 555 32.35 -14.24 9.87
C SER A 555 31.03 -13.53 9.58
N ILE A 556 30.50 -12.74 10.52
CA ILE A 556 29.17 -12.12 10.39
C ILE A 556 29.25 -10.59 10.49
N ILE A 557 29.88 -10.05 11.55
CA ILE A 557 29.83 -8.60 11.81
C ILE A 557 30.71 -7.81 10.84
N LEU A 558 32.00 -8.15 10.72
CA LEU A 558 32.91 -7.43 9.81
C LEU A 558 32.40 -7.42 8.35
N PRO A 559 31.94 -8.55 7.76
CA PRO A 559 31.42 -8.56 6.40
C PRO A 559 30.22 -7.64 6.17
N ILE A 560 29.35 -7.46 7.16
CA ILE A 560 28.20 -6.55 7.06
C ILE A 560 28.67 -5.10 6.98
N PHE A 561 29.53 -4.68 7.90
CA PHE A 561 29.97 -3.28 8.00
C PHE A 561 31.07 -2.92 6.99
N ASP A 562 31.76 -3.90 6.41
CA ASP A 562 32.63 -3.73 5.25
C ASP A 562 31.83 -3.52 3.97
N LYS A 563 30.75 -4.31 3.78
CA LYS A 563 29.86 -4.16 2.62
C LYS A 563 29.04 -2.87 2.68
N TYR A 564 28.61 -2.49 3.88
CA TYR A 564 27.75 -1.34 4.14
C TYR A 564 28.38 -0.44 5.21
N PRO A 565 29.17 0.55 4.80
CA PRO A 565 29.88 1.41 5.75
C PRO A 565 28.91 2.25 6.58
N LEU A 566 29.24 2.44 7.86
CA LEU A 566 28.57 3.37 8.76
C LEU A 566 28.67 4.81 8.23
N LEU A 567 27.59 5.57 8.32
CA LEU A 567 27.53 6.94 7.80
C LEU A 567 27.91 7.99 8.86
N THR A 568 28.01 7.62 10.13
CA THR A 568 28.40 8.53 11.21
C THR A 568 29.88 8.38 11.57
N SER A 569 30.36 9.28 12.43
CA SER A 569 31.61 9.23 13.16
C SER A 569 31.90 7.88 13.83
N LYS A 570 30.87 7.06 14.10
CA LYS A 570 30.99 5.68 14.58
C LYS A 570 31.77 4.75 13.64
N TYR A 571 31.91 5.11 12.36
CA TYR A 571 32.81 4.42 11.45
C TYR A 571 34.27 4.40 11.95
N PHE A 572 34.74 5.46 12.62
CA PHE A 572 36.07 5.49 13.23
C PHE A 572 36.23 4.38 14.28
N SER A 573 35.24 4.23 15.16
CA SER A 573 35.20 3.16 16.16
C SER A 573 35.17 1.77 15.52
N TYR A 574 34.42 1.60 14.43
CA TYR A 574 34.41 0.36 13.65
C TYR A 574 35.79 0.06 13.03
N GLN A 575 36.48 1.06 12.48
CA GLN A 575 37.83 0.88 11.93
C GLN A 575 38.84 0.45 12.99
N LYS A 576 38.82 1.10 14.17
CA LYS A 576 39.63 0.65 15.32
C LYS A 576 39.29 -0.79 15.70
N PHE A 577 38.00 -1.12 15.77
CA PHE A 577 37.53 -2.46 16.11
C PHE A 577 37.99 -3.53 15.11
N LYS A 578 37.96 -3.22 13.80
CA LYS A 578 38.47 -4.11 12.74
C LYS A 578 39.98 -4.29 12.84
N LYS A 579 40.75 -3.21 12.97
CA LYS A 579 42.21 -3.29 13.19
C LYS A 579 42.56 -4.13 14.42
N ALA A 580 41.80 -3.98 15.50
CA ALA A 580 41.98 -4.77 16.72
C ALA A 580 41.70 -6.26 16.48
N TYR A 581 40.69 -6.59 15.67
CA TYR A 581 40.44 -7.97 15.24
C TYR A 581 41.63 -8.54 14.46
N ASP A 582 42.13 -7.80 13.48
CA ASP A 582 43.25 -8.23 12.64
C ASP A 582 44.53 -8.48 13.48
N ILE A 583 44.82 -7.61 14.46
CA ILE A 583 45.94 -7.79 15.40
C ILE A 583 45.76 -9.07 16.23
N LEU A 584 44.55 -9.32 16.73
CA LEU A 584 44.28 -10.48 17.59
C LEU A 584 44.38 -11.80 16.84
N GLU A 585 43.93 -11.85 15.59
CA GLU A 585 43.93 -13.05 14.75
C GLU A 585 45.27 -13.27 14.03
N ASN A 586 46.20 -12.31 14.04
CA ASN A 586 47.52 -12.47 13.42
C ASN A 586 48.37 -13.53 14.16
N PRO A 587 48.76 -14.64 13.51
CA PRO A 587 49.58 -15.68 14.14
C PRO A 587 51.05 -15.27 14.34
N ASN A 588 51.54 -14.27 13.60
CA ASN A 588 52.94 -13.85 13.59
C ASN A 588 53.31 -12.89 14.73
N LEU A 589 52.34 -12.45 15.53
CA LEU A 589 52.55 -11.53 16.66
C LEU A 589 52.50 -12.28 17.99
N SER A 590 53.49 -12.03 18.84
CA SER A 590 53.49 -12.50 20.23
C SER A 590 52.39 -11.81 21.05
N THR A 591 51.99 -12.42 22.17
CA THR A 591 50.99 -11.85 23.08
C THR A 591 51.37 -10.45 23.56
N LYS A 592 52.66 -10.20 23.83
CA LYS A 592 53.17 -8.90 24.30
C LYS A 592 53.13 -7.84 23.20
N GLU A 593 53.48 -8.19 21.97
CA GLU A 593 53.37 -7.29 20.82
C GLU A 593 51.90 -6.92 20.53
N LYS A 594 50.99 -7.90 20.56
CA LYS A 594 49.55 -7.66 20.42
C LYS A 594 49.05 -6.69 21.49
N ASP A 595 49.45 -6.89 22.74
CA ASP A 595 49.04 -6.04 23.86
C ASP A 595 49.52 -4.59 23.68
N ASN A 596 50.78 -4.37 23.30
CA ASN A 596 51.33 -3.04 23.00
C ASN A 596 50.60 -2.35 21.84
N LEU A 597 50.33 -3.07 20.75
CA LEU A 597 49.62 -2.54 19.59
C LEU A 597 48.17 -2.16 19.93
N LEU A 598 47.48 -2.98 20.73
CA LEU A 598 46.10 -2.72 21.15
C LEU A 598 46.00 -1.57 22.14
N LEU A 599 46.97 -1.40 23.05
CA LEU A 599 47.07 -0.23 23.92
C LEU A 599 47.25 1.07 23.11
N LYS A 600 48.16 1.04 22.12
CA LYS A 600 48.36 2.15 21.19
C LYS A 600 47.10 2.46 20.39
N LEU A 601 46.42 1.43 19.89
CA LEU A 601 45.17 1.60 19.16
C LEU A 601 44.08 2.18 20.07
N GLN A 602 43.98 1.75 21.32
CA GLN A 602 42.97 2.25 22.25
C GLN A 602 43.13 3.75 22.53
N SER A 603 44.36 4.25 22.61
CA SER A 603 44.65 5.68 22.85
C SER A 603 44.41 6.61 21.65
N GLU A 604 44.23 6.07 20.43
CA GLU A 604 43.91 6.88 19.25
C GLU A 604 42.61 7.68 19.45
N GLN A 605 42.71 9.01 19.36
CA GLN A 605 41.56 9.91 19.40
C GLN A 605 41.01 10.16 18.00
N MET A 606 39.69 10.33 17.90
CA MET A 606 39.04 10.68 16.65
C MET A 606 39.32 12.16 16.32
N PRO A 607 39.68 12.50 15.06
CA PRO A 607 39.79 13.89 14.64
C PRO A 607 38.48 14.67 14.89
N THR A 608 38.58 15.96 15.20
CA THR A 608 37.42 16.81 15.54
C THR A 608 36.51 17.07 14.34
N ASP A 609 37.06 17.03 13.12
CA ASP A 609 36.41 17.22 11.83
C ASP A 609 36.15 15.90 11.09
N TYR A 610 36.19 14.78 11.81
CA TYR A 610 36.05 13.46 11.20
C TYR A 610 34.68 13.27 10.51
N ILE A 611 34.72 12.91 9.23
CA ILE A 611 33.54 12.49 8.45
C ILE A 611 33.78 11.07 7.94
N SER A 612 32.75 10.22 8.01
CA SER A 612 32.83 8.86 7.48
C SER A 612 33.24 8.86 5.99
N PRO A 613 34.19 7.99 5.57
CA PRO A 613 34.56 7.83 4.17
C PRO A 613 33.40 7.44 3.24
N ALA A 614 32.27 6.97 3.79
CA ALA A 614 31.06 6.69 3.03
C ALA A 614 30.55 7.93 2.25
N TRP A 615 30.86 9.14 2.73
CA TRP A 615 30.48 10.41 2.10
C TRP A 615 31.41 10.85 0.97
N LYS A 616 32.50 10.11 0.69
CA LYS A 616 33.43 10.44 -0.40
C LYS A 616 32.76 10.48 -1.77
N THR A 617 31.72 9.67 -1.99
CA THR A 617 30.98 9.60 -3.26
C THR A 617 30.30 10.91 -3.64
N VAL A 618 30.02 11.77 -2.66
CA VAL A 618 29.43 13.10 -2.82
C VAL A 618 30.42 14.19 -2.41
N ASN A 619 31.73 13.90 -2.42
CA ASN A 619 32.79 14.83 -2.03
C ASN A 619 32.57 15.46 -0.65
N TYR A 620 32.02 14.70 0.30
CA TYR A 620 31.72 15.14 1.66
C TYR A 620 30.74 16.32 1.75
N GLU A 621 29.99 16.60 0.69
CA GLU A 621 28.98 17.65 0.67
C GLU A 621 27.68 17.16 0.04
N VAL A 622 26.56 17.45 0.70
CA VAL A 622 25.23 17.07 0.25
C VAL A 622 24.45 18.32 -0.08
N ASN A 623 24.10 18.50 -1.36
CA ASN A 623 23.49 19.74 -1.86
C ASN A 623 22.08 19.52 -2.39
N ASN A 624 21.68 18.28 -2.65
CA ASN A 624 20.34 17.95 -3.10
C ASN A 624 19.89 16.55 -2.63
N THR A 625 18.64 16.21 -2.93
CA THR A 625 18.04 14.91 -2.57
C THR A 625 18.68 13.72 -3.28
N ASN A 626 19.24 13.88 -4.49
CA ASN A 626 19.92 12.80 -5.20
C ASN A 626 21.27 12.47 -4.56
N ASP A 627 22.05 13.48 -4.17
CA ASP A 627 23.30 13.30 -3.42
C ASP A 627 23.01 12.51 -2.14
N ALA A 628 22.00 12.94 -1.38
CA ALA A 628 21.59 12.28 -0.14
C ALA A 628 21.21 10.82 -0.38
N LYS A 629 20.40 10.52 -1.41
CA LYS A 629 19.95 9.16 -1.75
C LYS A 629 21.05 8.27 -2.33
N SER A 630 22.11 8.85 -2.89
CA SER A 630 23.25 8.09 -3.42
C SER A 630 24.07 7.42 -2.31
N VAL A 631 24.09 8.02 -1.12
CA VAL A 631 24.80 7.51 0.06
C VAL A 631 23.83 6.84 1.05
N MET A 632 22.72 7.50 1.35
CA MET A 632 21.78 7.10 2.39
C MET A 632 20.62 6.30 1.81
N SER A 633 20.68 4.97 1.98
CA SER A 633 19.56 4.11 1.59
C SER A 633 18.31 4.34 2.45
N LYS A 634 17.13 4.02 1.89
CA LYS A 634 15.88 4.06 2.63
C LYS A 634 15.91 3.21 3.91
N TYR A 635 16.47 2.00 3.83
CA TYR A 635 16.54 1.07 4.96
C TYR A 635 17.47 1.53 6.06
N TRP A 636 18.61 2.14 5.71
CA TRP A 636 19.50 2.78 6.67
C TRP A 636 18.76 3.87 7.44
N LEU A 637 18.04 4.76 6.74
CA LEU A 637 17.30 5.85 7.40
C LEU A 637 16.20 5.31 8.32
N ILE A 638 15.52 4.23 7.95
CA ILE A 638 14.54 3.56 8.82
C ILE A 638 15.22 3.05 10.10
N GLY A 639 16.34 2.33 9.98
CA GLY A 639 17.08 1.82 11.14
C GLY A 639 17.57 2.92 12.05
N PHE A 640 18.15 3.98 11.47
CA PHE A 640 18.62 5.15 12.20
C PHE A 640 17.47 5.89 12.91
N THR A 641 16.31 6.01 12.26
CA THR A 641 15.11 6.62 12.86
C THR A 641 14.50 5.76 13.97
N GLU A 642 14.59 4.42 13.88
CA GLU A 642 14.14 3.57 14.96
C GLU A 642 15.00 3.70 16.23
N ALA A 643 16.29 3.98 16.06
CA ALA A 643 17.22 4.30 17.14
C ALA A 643 17.02 5.74 17.67
N GLU A 644 17.24 6.75 16.82
CA GLU A 644 17.37 8.16 17.20
C GLU A 644 16.09 8.99 17.01
N GLY A 645 15.14 8.51 16.21
CA GLY A 645 13.97 9.27 15.80
C GLY A 645 12.88 9.34 16.87
N SER A 646 12.19 10.47 16.93
CA SER A 646 11.10 10.73 17.86
C SER A 646 9.83 11.16 17.12
N PHE A 647 8.76 10.38 17.31
CA PHE A 647 7.40 10.73 16.89
C PHE A 647 6.62 11.16 18.13
N TYR A 648 6.18 12.42 18.18
CA TYR A 648 5.52 12.94 19.37
C TYR A 648 4.48 14.02 19.07
N LEU A 649 3.68 14.33 20.08
CA LEU A 649 2.71 15.41 20.07
C LEU A 649 3.21 16.53 20.99
N VAL A 650 3.32 17.73 20.44
CA VAL A 650 3.87 18.91 21.13
C VAL A 650 2.83 20.01 21.26
N SER A 651 2.75 20.60 22.45
CA SER A 651 1.92 21.79 22.68
C SER A 651 2.59 23.00 22.05
N LYS A 652 1.85 23.77 21.25
CA LYS A 652 2.32 25.05 20.68
C LYS A 652 1.89 26.24 21.51
N ASP A 653 0.79 26.10 22.25
CA ASP A 653 0.24 27.06 23.19
C ASP A 653 -0.62 26.30 24.22
N SER A 654 -1.38 27.02 25.07
CA SER A 654 -2.21 26.43 26.14
C SER A 654 -3.30 25.51 25.62
N ILE A 655 -3.71 25.66 24.35
CA ILE A 655 -4.85 24.95 23.75
C ILE A 655 -4.37 23.96 22.68
N ARG A 656 -3.49 24.41 21.79
CA ARG A 656 -3.11 23.74 20.56
C ARG A 656 -1.99 22.74 20.76
N ILE A 657 -2.25 21.51 20.33
CA ILE A 657 -1.28 20.41 20.28
C ILE A 657 -1.16 19.92 18.83
N VAL A 658 0.07 19.67 18.39
CA VAL A 658 0.37 19.29 17.00
C VAL A 658 1.37 18.14 16.94
N HIS A 659 1.41 17.47 15.80
CA HIS A 659 2.39 16.42 15.51
C HIS A 659 3.77 17.01 15.25
N ALA A 660 4.76 16.38 15.87
CA ALA A 660 6.17 16.69 15.69
C ALA A 660 6.94 15.41 15.36
N PHE A 661 7.93 15.58 14.49
CA PHE A 661 8.96 14.59 14.22
C PHE A 661 10.32 15.23 14.42
N GLU A 662 11.24 14.51 15.06
CA GLU A 662 12.57 15.00 15.35
C GLU A 662 13.62 13.89 15.31
N ILE A 663 14.80 14.20 14.76
CA ILE A 663 16.03 13.42 14.88
C ILE A 663 17.14 14.38 15.31
N THR A 664 17.93 14.00 16.31
CA THR A 664 19.05 14.79 16.82
C THR A 664 20.39 14.07 16.60
N GLN A 665 21.46 14.83 16.41
CA GLN A 665 22.84 14.33 16.35
C GLN A 665 23.83 15.38 16.85
N LYS A 666 24.91 14.95 17.50
CA LYS A 666 25.94 15.85 18.02
C LYS A 666 27.07 16.10 17.02
N LEU A 667 27.64 15.02 16.47
CA LEU A 667 28.89 15.06 15.72
C LEU A 667 28.69 15.05 14.20
N ASP A 668 27.55 14.55 13.72
CA ASP A 668 27.36 14.20 12.31
C ASP A 668 26.30 15.08 11.62
N PRO A 669 26.54 16.39 11.42
CA PRO A 669 25.58 17.29 10.80
C PRO A 669 25.31 16.95 9.33
N ILE A 670 26.25 16.31 8.62
CA ILE A 670 26.08 15.85 7.24
C ILE A 670 24.98 14.78 7.11
N VAL A 671 24.87 13.90 8.11
CA VAL A 671 23.80 12.89 8.21
C VAL A 671 22.45 13.60 8.32
N LEU A 672 22.34 14.58 9.22
CA LEU A 672 21.13 15.37 9.39
C LEU A 672 20.78 16.22 8.15
N LYS A 673 21.77 16.83 7.50
CA LYS A 673 21.60 17.57 6.24
C LYS A 673 21.01 16.65 5.16
N SER A 674 21.47 15.41 5.09
CA SER A 674 20.95 14.41 4.15
C SER A 674 19.52 13.97 4.47
N ILE A 675 19.22 13.72 5.75
CA ILE A 675 17.86 13.40 6.21
C ILE A 675 16.90 14.54 5.88
N ALA A 676 17.34 15.78 6.09
CA ALA A 676 16.58 16.98 5.75
C ALA A 676 16.20 17.03 4.26
N TYR A 677 17.13 16.74 3.34
CA TYR A 677 16.83 16.65 1.91
C TYR A 677 15.91 15.48 1.53
N ILE A 678 16.04 14.33 2.19
CA ILE A 678 15.22 13.15 1.90
C ILE A 678 13.76 13.36 2.34
N LEU A 679 13.56 13.94 3.52
CA LEU A 679 12.24 14.11 4.13
C LEU A 679 11.60 15.47 3.83
N GLY A 680 12.32 16.40 3.19
CA GLY A 680 11.84 17.74 2.87
C GLY A 680 11.60 18.59 4.12
N ILE A 681 12.57 18.59 5.04
CA ILE A 681 12.51 19.27 6.34
C ILE A 681 13.76 20.11 6.58
N SER A 682 13.68 21.09 7.47
CA SER A 682 14.80 21.98 7.78
C SER A 682 15.71 21.41 8.87
N ILE A 683 17.02 21.58 8.69
CA ILE A 683 18.00 21.40 9.77
C ILE A 683 18.07 22.66 10.63
N SER A 684 18.26 22.49 11.93
CA SER A 684 18.50 23.58 12.87
C SER A 684 19.62 23.20 13.84
N LYS A 685 20.42 24.19 14.25
CA LYS A 685 21.49 24.01 15.24
C LYS A 685 20.97 24.44 16.61
N LYS A 686 21.08 23.57 17.61
CA LYS A 686 20.88 23.88 19.03
C LYS A 686 22.24 24.05 19.71
N LYS A 687 22.26 24.55 20.95
CA LYS A 687 23.50 24.79 21.71
C LYS A 687 24.42 23.57 21.78
N THR A 688 23.84 22.37 21.89
CA THR A 688 24.59 21.12 22.18
C THR A 688 24.54 20.09 21.07
N HIS A 689 23.69 20.26 20.07
CA HIS A 689 23.44 19.28 19.02
C HIS A 689 22.78 19.92 17.81
N TYR A 690 22.84 19.25 16.67
CA TYR A 690 22.05 19.55 15.50
C TYR A 690 20.75 18.74 15.56
N THR A 691 19.67 19.30 15.02
CA THR A 691 18.36 18.64 14.99
C THR A 691 17.67 18.90 13.67
N VAL A 692 16.99 17.87 13.20
CA VAL A 692 16.06 17.95 12.10
C VAL A 692 14.67 17.75 12.68
N VAL A 693 13.90 18.83 12.74
CA VAL A 693 12.61 18.88 13.41
C VAL A 693 11.56 19.50 12.51
N THR A 694 10.34 18.96 12.54
CA THR A 694 9.21 19.56 11.84
C THR A 694 7.92 19.42 12.62
N THR A 695 7.10 20.47 12.56
CA THR A 695 5.66 20.42 12.87
C THR A 695 4.82 20.83 11.65
N ASN A 696 5.45 20.95 10.47
CA ASN A 696 4.77 21.37 9.25
C ASN A 696 3.90 20.22 8.73
N SER A 697 2.62 20.50 8.47
CA SER A 697 1.65 19.48 8.04
C SER A 697 2.05 18.71 6.78
N ARG A 698 2.66 19.37 5.79
CA ARG A 698 3.09 18.72 4.54
C ARG A 698 4.26 17.77 4.79
N ALA A 699 5.26 18.23 5.55
CA ALA A 699 6.38 17.40 5.94
C ALA A 699 5.94 16.19 6.79
N ILE A 700 5.02 16.39 7.74
CA ILE A 700 4.46 15.32 8.57
C ILE A 700 3.77 14.26 7.70
N PHE A 701 2.98 14.69 6.70
CA PHE A 701 2.37 13.76 5.74
C PHE A 701 3.42 12.97 4.95
N ASN A 702 4.47 13.62 4.45
CA ASN A 702 5.58 12.96 3.74
C ASN A 702 6.29 11.94 4.63
N ILE A 703 6.51 12.26 5.92
CA ILE A 703 7.12 11.36 6.90
C ILE A 703 6.22 10.15 7.14
N ILE A 704 4.90 10.34 7.27
CA ILE A 704 3.94 9.25 7.40
C ILE A 704 4.04 8.31 6.20
N ASP A 705 4.08 8.84 4.98
CA ASP A 705 4.21 8.02 3.77
C ASP A 705 5.57 7.29 3.71
N TYR A 706 6.66 7.98 4.04
CA TYR A 706 8.01 7.45 3.96
C TYR A 706 8.24 6.21 4.84
N TYR A 707 7.79 6.26 6.09
CA TYR A 707 7.97 5.20 7.10
C TYR A 707 6.81 4.19 7.18
N ASN A 708 5.80 4.32 6.32
CA ASN A 708 4.61 3.49 6.40
C ASN A 708 4.95 2.00 6.24
N ASN A 709 4.61 1.19 7.24
CA ASN A 709 4.84 -0.26 7.29
C ASN A 709 6.31 -0.69 7.09
N THR A 710 7.30 0.08 7.56
CA THR A 710 8.72 -0.29 7.40
C THR A 710 9.49 -0.55 8.71
N MET A 711 8.98 -0.09 9.85
CA MET A 711 9.64 -0.20 11.17
C MET A 711 9.37 -1.56 11.85
N LYS A 712 10.22 -1.97 12.80
CA LYS A 712 10.25 -3.33 13.36
C LYS A 712 10.07 -3.39 14.89
N GLY A 713 10.39 -2.32 15.62
CA GLY A 713 10.36 -2.28 17.09
C GLY A 713 9.14 -1.57 17.70
N MET A 714 9.24 -1.19 18.97
CA MET A 714 8.23 -0.36 19.65
C MET A 714 8.07 1.03 19.04
N LYS A 715 9.10 1.55 18.36
CA LYS A 715 8.98 2.78 17.58
C LYS A 715 7.87 2.69 16.53
N THR A 716 7.65 1.50 15.96
CA THR A 716 6.53 1.23 15.05
C THR A 716 5.18 1.47 15.70
N VAL A 717 5.01 1.09 16.97
CA VAL A 717 3.76 1.31 17.71
C VAL A 717 3.53 2.80 17.91
N GLU A 718 4.57 3.51 18.35
CA GLU A 718 4.52 4.97 18.52
C GLU A 718 4.20 5.69 17.21
N PHE A 719 4.92 5.34 16.14
CA PHE A 719 4.70 5.86 14.79
C PHE A 719 3.28 5.59 14.31
N ARG A 720 2.74 4.38 14.51
CA ARG A 720 1.37 4.04 14.07
C ARG A 720 0.31 4.84 14.83
N ILE A 721 0.44 4.98 16.15
CA ILE A 721 -0.49 5.79 16.95
C ILE A 721 -0.39 7.25 16.50
N TRP A 722 0.83 7.76 16.36
CA TRP A 722 1.10 9.12 15.92
C TRP A 722 0.54 9.39 14.51
N ALA A 723 0.82 8.55 13.53
CA ALA A 723 0.34 8.69 12.15
C ALA A 723 -1.19 8.56 12.06
N ARG A 724 -1.78 7.60 12.78
CA ARG A 724 -3.25 7.43 12.82
C ARG A 724 -3.93 8.62 13.50
N SER A 725 -3.35 9.16 14.57
CA SER A 725 -3.89 10.35 15.23
C SER A 725 -3.82 11.59 14.33
N TYR A 726 -2.81 11.69 13.46
CA TYR A 726 -2.69 12.78 12.50
C TYR A 726 -3.84 12.77 11.49
N VAL A 727 -4.21 11.61 10.99
CA VAL A 727 -5.25 11.55 9.95
C VAL A 727 -6.66 11.50 10.57
N LYS A 728 -6.87 10.87 11.74
CA LYS A 728 -8.19 10.81 12.39
C LYS A 728 -8.55 12.01 13.27
N HIS A 729 -7.56 12.66 13.89
CA HIS A 729 -7.80 13.58 15.01
C HIS A 729 -7.02 14.90 14.89
N LYS A 730 -6.43 15.21 13.73
CA LYS A 730 -5.81 16.52 13.50
C LYS A 730 -6.84 17.63 13.70
N GLY A 731 -6.46 18.64 14.49
CA GLY A 731 -7.35 19.74 14.90
C GLY A 731 -8.20 19.44 16.13
N ASN A 732 -8.35 18.18 16.55
CA ASN A 732 -9.04 17.82 17.79
C ASN A 732 -8.04 17.74 18.96
N TYR A 733 -7.80 18.88 19.61
CA TYR A 733 -6.73 19.01 20.61
C TYR A 733 -6.95 18.18 21.88
N GLU A 734 -8.19 18.03 22.34
CA GLU A 734 -8.51 17.21 23.52
C GLU A 734 -8.17 15.74 23.28
N LYS A 735 -8.60 15.18 22.14
CA LYS A 735 -8.26 13.80 21.78
C LYS A 735 -6.75 13.63 21.61
N LEU A 736 -6.07 14.59 20.99
CA LEU A 736 -4.62 14.54 20.85
C LEU A 736 -3.88 14.60 22.19
N ARG A 737 -4.37 15.36 23.18
CA ARG A 737 -3.82 15.33 24.55
C ARG A 737 -3.98 13.95 25.19
N LYS A 738 -5.19 13.40 25.17
CA LYS A 738 -5.47 12.05 25.69
C LYS A 738 -4.56 11.00 25.03
N ILE A 739 -4.39 11.07 23.71
CA ILE A 739 -3.49 10.17 22.96
C ILE A 739 -2.03 10.35 23.41
N ARG A 740 -1.55 11.59 23.56
CA ARG A 740 -0.18 11.86 24.05
C ARG A 740 0.04 11.24 25.42
N ASP A 741 -0.91 11.42 26.33
CA ASP A 741 -0.78 10.96 27.70
C ASP A 741 -0.83 9.43 27.76
N ASN A 742 -1.66 8.78 26.93
CA ASN A 742 -1.64 7.32 26.76
C ASN A 742 -0.31 6.80 26.20
N ILE A 743 0.31 7.47 25.20
CA ILE A 743 1.64 7.11 24.69
C ILE A 743 2.70 7.25 25.80
N ARG A 744 2.60 8.28 26.65
CA ARG A 744 3.51 8.48 27.78
C ARG A 744 3.38 7.36 28.81
N VAL A 745 2.15 6.91 29.10
CA VAL A 745 1.90 5.74 29.96
C VAL A 745 2.48 4.47 29.32
N LEU A 746 2.25 4.26 28.03
CA LEU A 746 2.79 3.12 27.29
C LEU A 746 4.33 3.03 27.38
N ARG A 747 5.03 4.18 27.28
CA ARG A 747 6.50 4.25 27.43
C ARG A 747 7.02 3.91 28.83
N LYS A 748 6.16 3.93 29.86
CA LYS A 748 6.52 3.51 31.22
C LYS A 748 6.48 2.00 31.39
N VAL A 749 5.82 1.26 30.49
CA VAL A 749 5.81 -0.21 30.52
C VAL A 749 7.25 -0.73 30.31
N ARG A 750 7.72 -1.53 31.26
CA ARG A 750 9.04 -2.19 31.22
C ARG A 750 8.81 -3.69 31.10
N LEU A 751 9.43 -4.31 30.10
CA LEU A 751 9.44 -5.77 29.97
C LEU A 751 10.45 -6.32 30.98
N ASN A 752 10.02 -7.22 31.88
CA ASN A 752 10.90 -7.80 32.90
C ASN A 752 11.68 -9.01 32.37
N LYS A 753 12.59 -9.57 33.19
CA LYS A 753 13.42 -10.74 32.85
C LYS A 753 12.60 -12.00 32.55
N ASN A 754 11.33 -12.05 32.96
CA ASN A 754 10.40 -13.15 32.72
C ASN A 754 9.64 -12.99 31.39
N PHE A 755 10.04 -12.04 30.53
CA PHE A 755 9.53 -11.95 29.16
C PHE A 755 10.09 -13.12 28.34
N VAL A 756 9.50 -14.29 28.53
CA VAL A 756 9.70 -15.47 27.68
C VAL A 756 9.05 -15.12 26.34
N LEU A 757 9.84 -15.15 25.25
CA LEU A 757 9.25 -15.32 23.93
C LEU A 757 8.56 -16.69 24.00
N VAL A 758 7.23 -16.69 24.18
CA VAL A 758 6.44 -17.91 24.06
C VAL A 758 6.70 -18.41 22.65
N ASP A 759 7.59 -19.38 22.53
CA ASP A 759 7.62 -20.23 21.36
C ASP A 759 6.33 -21.02 21.47
N THR A 760 5.34 -20.66 20.65
CA THR A 760 3.98 -21.22 20.68
C THR A 760 3.94 -22.71 20.29
N THR A 761 5.09 -23.38 20.37
CA THR A 761 5.34 -24.79 20.11
C THR A 761 5.47 -25.63 21.38
N GLN A 762 5.65 -25.04 22.58
CA GLN A 762 5.92 -25.83 23.80
C GLN A 762 4.96 -25.73 24.99
N ASP A 763 4.06 -24.75 25.10
CA ASP A 763 3.08 -24.74 26.22
C ASP A 763 1.64 -24.83 25.74
N LYS A 764 1.09 -26.05 25.79
CA LYS A 764 -0.36 -26.32 25.65
C LYS A 764 -0.94 -27.13 26.81
N ASN A 765 -0.20 -27.29 27.90
CA ASN A 765 -0.62 -28.15 29.01
C ASN A 765 -0.92 -27.44 30.33
N ASN A 766 -1.00 -26.11 30.41
CA ASN A 766 -1.62 -25.46 31.56
C ASN A 766 -2.60 -24.37 31.12
N LYS A 767 -3.88 -24.66 31.34
CA LYS A 767 -4.96 -23.67 31.38
C LYS A 767 -5.08 -23.25 32.85
N ASP A 768 -4.73 -22.00 33.12
CA ASP A 768 -5.38 -21.12 34.11
C ASP A 768 -5.12 -19.67 33.70
#